data_AF-A0A1S1YS28-F1
#
_entry.id   AF-A0A1S1YS28-F1
#
_cell.length_a   1.000
_cell.length_b   1.000
_cell.length_c   1.000
_cell.angle_alpha   90.00
_cell.angle_beta   90.00
_cell.angle_gamma   90.00
#
_symmetry.space_group_name_H-M   'P 1'
#
loop_
_entity.id
_entity.type
_entity.pdbx_description
1 polymer ?
#
loop_
_entity_poly.entity_id
_entity_poly.type
_entity_poly.pdbx_seq_one_letter_code
_entity_poly.pdbx_strand_id
1 'polypeptide(L)'
;MKGLQLLKSMSKLMLTTLTIGAATTFTANAQEHITKDKDTGVSTFPELADYTPNSGFPGDTITVTGTNLLSTVQTIKIGAAEAEIISESTDTEMYFVVPEYIEDDVKDSVTFITKDGRIRGSHQEFLYPKQFSDAEILIMHEPFEDAPYGGGTLWWGVDGNQAAQELKHITYSGGASRVWFGGQDKANYEGGSARAVYGMKKGQSITISGIDTEGLENIRLSFGTAYWGWLQLDGALKLYFSENGGEFKEFGGGSMPYSVGGTLEQVRVGYKLPSTPNLSLKWEVVKDVDNHIFIDDVKVTGYPAGAAQISGFEPQKQKVGKSVQVLGSSLTNVSKVWLGEIEVTEFETSQDGKSLSLVVPFGADAVGRAQVLIERTEGGNVTSVDNLDAMAAEPYLESFSPASGPVGGLIYLHGDNLYNISSIKFGDVDASEFMSLNDSVAEVYVPEGAITAPVSIMTENYEKDTTSMDDFVIDLAFPIITITSSESEVMEGDVVEIKLTTSAGAISETKVMLEVSGEGISDDDYDLDKSELTIAKDASESDMATLSILEDSDDFEEDETLTLTMASTMGDGAVIGETRSVSILIKAPTGPPTSIDLEKALDKLKVHAVNNQLSLFVDNKLNINNAQVSIYNAEGRINLVSIINVVNGRATLNAQNLQRGVYIIRLNTGNEILTGRFIHQ
;
A
#
# COMPACT_ATOMS: atom_id res chain seq x y z
N MET A 1 -24.97 29.87 -39.77
CA MET A 1 -25.97 29.03 -39.06
C MET A 1 -25.38 28.73 -37.69
N LYS A 2 -25.80 29.45 -36.63
CA LYS A 2 -26.51 28.89 -35.45
C LYS A 2 -25.76 27.69 -34.86
N GLY A 3 -24.93 27.84 -33.82
CA GLY A 3 -25.29 27.98 -32.39
C GLY A 3 -24.86 26.68 -31.69
N LEU A 4 -24.27 26.59 -30.49
CA LEU A 4 -24.10 27.48 -29.36
C LEU A 4 -22.95 26.89 -28.51
N GLN A 5 -22.00 27.71 -28.07
CA GLN A 5 -20.92 27.32 -27.14
C GLN A 5 -21.45 27.33 -25.70
N LEU A 6 -21.12 26.30 -24.92
CA LEU A 6 -21.25 26.29 -23.46
C LEU A 6 -19.85 26.47 -22.86
N LEU A 7 -19.48 27.71 -22.60
CA LEU A 7 -18.52 28.05 -21.55
C LEU A 7 -18.77 29.48 -21.09
N LYS A 8 -18.87 29.63 -19.77
CA LYS A 8 -18.69 30.85 -18.97
C LYS A 8 -19.83 31.88 -18.96
N SER A 9 -20.50 31.86 -17.81
CA SER A 9 -20.67 32.98 -16.89
C SER A 9 -21.36 34.25 -17.40
N MET A 10 -22.49 34.52 -16.73
CA MET A 10 -23.03 35.84 -16.38
C MET A 10 -23.46 36.75 -17.54
N SER A 11 -24.77 36.89 -17.71
CA SER A 11 -25.45 38.20 -17.84
C SER A 11 -26.92 38.05 -18.22
N LYS A 12 -27.83 38.29 -17.26
CA LYS A 12 -29.08 39.06 -17.47
C LYS A 12 -29.85 39.20 -16.16
N LEU A 13 -29.64 40.32 -15.48
CA LEU A 13 -30.77 41.03 -14.89
C LEU A 13 -30.76 42.43 -15.51
N MET A 14 -31.83 42.78 -16.22
CA MET A 14 -32.06 44.13 -16.69
C MET A 14 -32.41 44.99 -15.49
N LEU A 15 -31.59 46.00 -15.20
CA LEU A 15 -31.97 47.12 -14.35
C LEU A 15 -32.15 48.35 -15.23
N THR A 16 -33.37 48.87 -15.21
CA THR A 16 -33.77 50.14 -15.80
C THR A 16 -33.04 51.29 -15.10
N THR A 17 -32.61 52.26 -15.89
CA THR A 17 -31.85 53.48 -15.56
C THR A 17 -32.30 54.27 -14.32
N LEU A 18 -31.33 54.65 -13.48
CA LEU A 18 -31.25 55.99 -12.90
C LEU A 18 -29.79 56.48 -12.89
N THR A 19 -29.56 57.61 -13.55
CA THR A 19 -28.26 58.28 -13.73
C THR A 19 -28.06 59.35 -12.66
N ILE A 20 -26.83 59.51 -12.17
CA ILE A 20 -26.06 60.72 -11.74
C ILE A 20 -24.93 60.15 -10.85
N GLY A 21 -23.62 60.38 -10.99
CA GLY A 21 -22.78 61.25 -11.78
C GLY A 21 -21.44 61.42 -11.03
N ALA A 22 -20.31 61.16 -11.71
CA ALA A 22 -18.92 61.44 -11.32
C ALA A 22 -18.20 60.53 -10.27
N ALA A 23 -17.69 59.40 -10.78
CA ALA A 23 -16.31 58.89 -10.69
C ALA A 23 -15.45 59.10 -9.42
N THR A 24 -15.27 58.02 -8.65
CA THR A 24 -13.95 57.38 -8.43
C THR A 24 -14.12 55.91 -8.07
N THR A 25 -13.67 55.02 -8.95
CA THR A 25 -13.50 53.58 -8.73
C THR A 25 -12.28 53.31 -7.86
N PHE A 26 -12.41 52.47 -6.83
CA PHE A 26 -11.27 51.70 -6.30
C PHE A 26 -11.58 50.21 -6.35
N THR A 27 -10.72 49.54 -7.11
CA THR A 27 -10.55 48.11 -7.31
C THR A 27 -10.21 47.43 -5.99
N ALA A 28 -10.85 46.30 -5.70
CA ALA A 28 -10.41 45.40 -4.64
C ALA A 28 -8.98 44.93 -4.94
N ASN A 29 -8.05 45.23 -4.04
CA ASN A 29 -6.75 44.59 -3.99
C ASN A 29 -6.49 44.20 -2.53
N ALA A 30 -6.28 42.92 -2.30
CA ALA A 30 -5.86 42.38 -1.03
C ALA A 30 -4.42 42.85 -0.74
N GLN A 31 -4.28 43.79 0.19
CA GLN A 31 -3.12 43.93 1.08
C GLN A 31 -3.36 45.10 2.03
N GLU A 32 -3.29 44.81 3.33
CA GLU A 32 -2.97 45.72 4.43
C GLU A 32 -3.42 47.19 4.33
N HIS A 33 -4.50 47.53 5.04
CA HIS A 33 -4.53 48.82 5.72
C HIS A 33 -5.29 48.70 7.05
N ILE A 34 -4.56 48.28 8.08
CA ILE A 34 -4.84 48.67 9.45
C ILE A 34 -4.69 50.19 9.48
N THR A 35 -5.77 50.95 9.38
CA THR A 35 -5.74 52.33 9.90
C THR A 35 -5.72 52.19 11.42
N LYS A 36 -4.51 52.04 11.96
CA LYS A 36 -4.21 52.35 13.34
C LYS A 36 -4.42 53.86 13.44
N ASP A 37 -5.55 54.26 13.98
CA ASP A 37 -5.84 55.65 14.31
C ASP A 37 -4.77 56.09 15.31
N LYS A 38 -3.74 56.77 14.80
CA LYS A 38 -2.75 57.48 15.61
C LYS A 38 -3.24 58.92 15.69
N ASP A 39 -4.18 59.17 16.60
CA ASP A 39 -4.02 60.19 17.62
C ASP A 39 -5.20 60.16 18.61
N THR A 40 -4.84 60.17 19.91
CA THR A 40 -5.64 59.90 21.11
C THR A 40 -5.83 58.41 21.42
N GLY A 41 -5.13 57.92 22.44
CA GLY A 41 -5.08 56.51 22.86
C GLY A 41 -6.36 55.98 23.52
N VAL A 42 -7.52 56.13 22.87
CA VAL A 42 -8.74 55.41 23.18
C VAL A 42 -9.33 54.97 21.84
N SER A 43 -9.17 53.69 21.49
CA SER A 43 -9.91 53.10 20.37
C SER A 43 -11.40 53.32 20.68
N THR A 44 -12.11 54.06 19.83
CA THR A 44 -13.57 54.26 19.96
C THR A 44 -14.35 53.22 19.17
N PHE A 45 -13.65 52.22 18.64
CA PHE A 45 -14.21 51.11 17.88
C PHE A 45 -14.30 49.87 18.78
N PRO A 46 -15.39 49.08 18.70
CA PRO A 46 -15.53 47.89 19.54
C PRO A 46 -14.43 46.89 19.20
N GLU A 47 -13.68 46.41 20.19
CA GLU A 47 -12.71 45.32 20.03
C GLU A 47 -13.30 43.98 20.47
N LEU A 48 -13.59 43.09 19.52
CA LEU A 48 -14.11 41.75 19.81
C LEU A 48 -12.95 40.82 20.19
N ALA A 49 -13.01 40.23 21.37
CA ALA A 49 -12.06 39.22 21.83
C ALA A 49 -12.56 37.81 21.49
N ASP A 50 -13.79 37.49 21.87
CA ASP A 50 -14.45 36.22 21.57
C ASP A 50 -15.97 36.33 21.73
N TYR A 51 -16.72 35.34 21.25
CA TYR A 51 -18.12 35.16 21.62
C TYR A 51 -18.43 33.69 21.88
N THR A 52 -19.22 33.44 22.93
CA THR A 52 -19.49 32.08 23.42
C THR A 52 -20.97 31.95 23.80
N PRO A 53 -21.65 30.88 23.37
CA PRO A 53 -21.18 29.88 22.39
C PRO A 53 -21.00 30.47 20.96
N ASN A 54 -20.21 29.82 20.11
CA ASN A 54 -20.01 30.22 18.70
C ASN A 54 -21.09 29.68 17.74
N SER A 55 -22.15 29.13 18.32
CA SER A 55 -23.34 28.58 17.67
C SER A 55 -24.51 28.72 18.65
N GLY A 56 -25.74 28.82 18.15
CA GLY A 56 -26.91 28.98 19.00
C GLY A 56 -28.20 29.03 18.19
N PHE A 57 -29.31 28.64 18.80
CA PHE A 57 -30.65 28.67 18.21
C PHE A 57 -31.38 29.97 18.56
N PRO A 58 -32.44 30.37 17.82
CA PRO A 58 -33.26 31.52 18.18
C PRO A 58 -33.66 31.52 19.66
N GLY A 59 -33.43 32.64 20.34
CA GLY A 59 -33.66 32.77 21.78
C GLY A 59 -32.46 32.43 22.67
N ASP A 60 -31.40 31.80 22.16
CA ASP A 60 -30.17 31.59 22.94
C ASP A 60 -29.47 32.93 23.18
N THR A 61 -28.94 33.10 24.40
CA THR A 61 -28.10 34.25 24.73
C THR A 61 -26.66 33.94 24.35
N ILE A 62 -26.07 34.80 23.52
CA ILE A 62 -24.66 34.77 23.18
C ILE A 62 -23.93 35.85 24.00
N THR A 63 -22.85 35.45 24.64
CA THR A 63 -21.94 36.37 25.34
C THR A 63 -20.82 36.78 24.41
N VAL A 64 -20.61 38.08 24.25
CA VAL A 64 -19.51 38.68 23.48
C VAL A 64 -18.57 39.36 24.47
N THR A 65 -17.31 38.96 24.46
CA THR A 65 -16.27 39.61 25.28
C THR A 65 -15.40 40.52 24.43
N GLY A 66 -14.93 41.62 25.01
CA GLY A 66 -14.20 42.62 24.24
C GLY A 66 -13.91 43.91 25.00
N THR A 67 -13.73 44.99 24.25
CA THR A 67 -13.69 46.35 24.80
C THR A 67 -14.54 47.29 23.95
N ASN A 68 -15.03 48.37 24.58
CA ASN A 68 -15.89 49.39 23.96
C ASN A 68 -17.17 48.81 23.32
N LEU A 69 -17.77 47.76 23.90
CA LEU A 69 -18.94 47.10 23.31
C LEU A 69 -20.21 47.95 23.44
N LEU A 70 -20.82 48.03 24.64
CA LEU A 70 -22.13 48.69 24.83
C LEU A 70 -22.13 50.20 24.51
N SER A 71 -21.02 50.86 24.76
CA SER A 71 -20.87 52.28 24.48
C SER A 71 -20.87 52.58 22.99
N THR A 72 -20.44 51.65 22.12
CA THR A 72 -20.27 51.89 20.68
C THR A 72 -21.22 51.10 19.79
N VAL A 73 -21.54 49.84 20.10
CA VAL A 73 -22.44 48.98 19.31
C VAL A 73 -23.88 49.43 19.50
N GLN A 74 -24.60 49.58 18.39
CA GLN A 74 -26.03 49.93 18.35
C GLN A 74 -26.88 48.72 18.00
N THR A 75 -26.44 47.95 17.01
CA THR A 75 -27.20 46.85 16.42
C THR A 75 -26.26 45.68 16.20
N ILE A 76 -26.74 44.48 16.52
CA ILE A 76 -26.09 43.23 16.16
C ILE A 76 -26.96 42.57 15.10
N LYS A 77 -26.35 41.99 14.08
CA LYS A 77 -27.03 41.15 13.10
C LYS A 77 -26.38 39.79 13.00
N ILE A 78 -27.20 38.78 12.73
CA ILE A 78 -26.74 37.48 12.26
C ILE A 78 -27.35 37.30 10.88
N GLY A 79 -26.52 37.36 9.84
CA GLY A 79 -27.00 37.54 8.47
C GLY A 79 -27.83 38.81 8.31
N ALA A 80 -29.06 38.67 7.80
CA ALA A 80 -29.98 39.79 7.62
C ALA A 80 -30.81 40.15 8.88
N ALA A 81 -30.87 39.27 9.89
CA ALA A 81 -31.69 39.44 11.08
C ALA A 81 -31.03 40.33 12.14
N GLU A 82 -31.81 41.20 12.80
CA GLU A 82 -31.34 42.00 13.93
C GLU A 82 -31.51 41.24 15.26
N ALA A 83 -30.43 41.12 16.02
CA ALA A 83 -30.39 40.49 17.34
C ALA A 83 -30.72 41.51 18.43
N GLU A 84 -31.49 41.08 19.43
CA GLU A 84 -31.82 41.90 20.59
C GLU A 84 -30.63 41.93 21.56
N ILE A 85 -30.16 43.14 21.92
CA ILE A 85 -29.11 43.32 22.94
C ILE A 85 -29.77 43.38 24.31
N ILE A 86 -29.29 42.56 25.25
CA ILE A 86 -29.83 42.51 26.62
C ILE A 86 -29.29 43.69 27.43
N SER A 87 -30.16 44.31 28.22
CA SER A 87 -29.87 45.52 29.01
C SER A 87 -28.80 45.35 30.10
N GLU A 88 -28.40 44.12 30.42
CA GLU A 88 -27.34 43.81 31.39
C GLU A 88 -25.92 43.81 30.80
N SER A 89 -25.81 44.11 29.50
CA SER A 89 -24.53 44.27 28.80
C SER A 89 -23.65 45.38 29.40
N THR A 90 -22.35 45.32 29.13
CA THR A 90 -21.32 46.27 29.55
C THR A 90 -20.36 46.57 28.39
N ASP A 91 -19.38 47.45 28.62
CA ASP A 91 -18.36 47.77 27.61
C ASP A 91 -17.34 46.65 27.40
N THR A 92 -17.27 45.66 28.29
CA THR A 92 -16.33 44.53 28.19
C THR A 92 -17.00 43.18 27.94
N GLU A 93 -18.30 43.10 28.20
CA GLU A 93 -19.10 41.88 28.05
C GLU A 93 -20.52 42.25 27.64
N MET A 94 -20.97 41.80 26.48
CA MET A 94 -22.27 42.12 25.90
C MET A 94 -23.04 40.85 25.64
N TYR A 95 -24.35 40.89 25.86
CA TYR A 95 -25.25 39.77 25.66
C TYR A 95 -26.24 40.11 24.57
N PHE A 96 -26.41 39.22 23.60
CA PHE A 96 -27.47 39.33 22.61
C PHE A 96 -28.23 38.03 22.46
N VAL A 97 -29.49 38.13 22.09
CA VAL A 97 -30.35 37.00 21.82
C VAL A 97 -30.26 36.66 20.34
N VAL A 98 -29.96 35.40 20.02
CA VAL A 98 -29.99 34.91 18.63
C VAL A 98 -31.39 35.19 18.06
N PRO A 99 -31.49 35.95 16.97
CA PRO A 99 -32.77 36.37 16.42
C PRO A 99 -33.50 35.24 15.69
N GLU A 100 -34.81 35.38 15.52
CA GLU A 100 -35.59 34.51 14.64
C GLU A 100 -35.22 34.80 13.18
N TYR A 101 -34.70 33.81 12.45
CA TYR A 101 -34.41 33.94 11.02
C TYR A 101 -34.90 32.73 10.22
N ILE A 102 -35.23 32.97 8.94
CA ILE A 102 -36.17 32.16 8.14
C ILE A 102 -35.51 31.49 6.92
N GLU A 103 -34.20 31.59 6.71
CA GLU A 103 -33.55 30.91 5.58
C GLU A 103 -32.65 29.76 6.06
N ASP A 104 -32.91 28.57 5.50
CA ASP A 104 -32.14 27.35 5.72
C ASP A 104 -30.66 27.52 5.29
N ASP A 105 -29.76 26.87 6.04
CA ASP A 105 -28.33 26.68 5.76
C ASP A 105 -27.47 27.95 5.57
N VAL A 106 -27.17 28.68 6.65
CA VAL A 106 -26.15 29.74 6.58
C VAL A 106 -25.14 29.65 7.72
N LYS A 107 -23.88 29.35 7.37
CA LYS A 107 -22.72 29.85 8.11
C LYS A 107 -22.68 31.36 7.87
N ASP A 108 -23.13 32.14 8.83
CA ASP A 108 -23.17 33.60 8.68
C ASP A 108 -22.24 34.31 9.66
N SER A 109 -21.81 35.50 9.29
CA SER A 109 -20.99 36.35 10.13
C SER A 109 -21.87 37.14 11.11
N VAL A 110 -21.50 37.17 12.39
CA VAL A 110 -22.11 38.09 13.34
C VAL A 110 -21.61 39.48 13.02
N THR A 111 -22.52 40.37 12.65
CA THR A 111 -22.21 41.73 12.22
C THR A 111 -22.58 42.72 13.31
N PHE A 112 -21.59 43.46 13.79
CA PHE A 112 -21.75 44.51 14.79
C PHE A 112 -21.78 45.86 14.08
N ILE A 113 -22.85 46.61 14.26
CA ILE A 113 -23.06 47.94 13.69
C ILE A 113 -23.00 48.95 14.83
N THR A 114 -22.06 49.89 14.74
CA THR A 114 -21.86 50.94 15.75
C THR A 114 -22.84 52.10 15.59
N LYS A 115 -23.01 52.91 16.63
CA LYS A 115 -23.91 54.08 16.66
C LYS A 115 -23.58 55.15 15.59
N ASP A 116 -22.36 55.17 15.08
CA ASP A 116 -21.91 56.04 13.98
C ASP A 116 -21.98 55.34 12.60
N GLY A 117 -22.57 54.15 12.54
CA GLY A 117 -22.85 53.42 11.31
C GLY A 117 -21.69 52.60 10.75
N ARG A 118 -20.60 52.40 11.50
CA ARG A 118 -19.49 51.54 11.09
C ARG A 118 -19.84 50.07 11.35
N ILE A 119 -19.29 49.18 10.51
CA ILE A 119 -19.61 47.75 10.52
C ILE A 119 -18.37 46.95 10.87
N ARG A 120 -18.52 45.94 11.73
CA ARG A 120 -17.49 44.93 12.01
C ARG A 120 -18.09 43.52 11.98
N GLY A 121 -17.60 42.67 11.08
CA GLY A 121 -17.91 41.24 11.11
C GLY A 121 -17.07 40.50 12.15
N SER A 122 -17.63 39.43 12.71
CA SER A 122 -16.87 38.43 13.47
C SER A 122 -15.79 37.81 12.57
N HIS A 123 -14.62 37.52 13.13
CA HIS A 123 -13.57 36.77 12.40
C HIS A 123 -13.87 35.26 12.33
N GLN A 124 -14.85 34.78 13.10
CA GLN A 124 -15.33 33.41 13.12
C GLN A 124 -16.75 33.35 12.52
N GLU A 125 -17.04 32.28 11.78
CA GLU A 125 -18.38 31.95 11.28
C GLU A 125 -19.27 31.50 12.46
N PHE A 126 -20.48 32.05 12.58
CA PHE A 126 -21.47 31.57 13.54
C PHE A 126 -22.23 30.42 12.89
N LEU A 127 -22.13 29.23 13.49
CA LEU A 127 -22.70 28.01 12.93
C LEU A 127 -24.14 27.81 13.41
N TYR A 128 -25.07 27.68 12.48
CA TYR A 128 -26.39 27.10 12.73
C TYR A 128 -26.33 25.58 12.44
N PRO A 129 -26.40 24.69 13.45
CA PRO A 129 -26.18 23.26 13.23
C PRO A 129 -27.36 22.56 12.53
N LYS A 130 -27.08 21.78 11.46
CA LYS A 130 -28.00 20.82 10.82
C LYS A 130 -28.43 19.71 11.81
N GLN A 131 -29.66 19.18 11.64
CA GLN A 131 -30.13 17.90 12.24
C GLN A 131 -29.10 16.77 11.96
N PHE A 132 -28.82 15.80 12.85
CA PHE A 132 -29.55 14.53 13.07
C PHE A 132 -28.90 13.63 14.17
N SER A 133 -29.64 12.57 14.58
CA SER A 133 -29.31 11.40 15.45
C SER A 133 -29.88 11.34 16.89
N ASP A 134 -31.20 11.45 16.94
CA ASP A 134 -32.25 10.72 17.68
C ASP A 134 -32.10 10.30 19.17
N ALA A 135 -32.85 11.02 20.03
CA ALA A 135 -34.09 10.47 20.60
C ALA A 135 -35.29 11.28 20.06
N GLU A 136 -36.10 10.69 19.17
CA GLU A 136 -37.25 11.36 18.59
C GLU A 136 -38.52 11.14 19.43
N ILE A 137 -39.18 12.22 19.85
CA ILE A 137 -40.56 12.15 20.34
C ILE A 137 -41.46 12.62 19.20
N LEU A 138 -41.86 11.65 18.38
CA LEU A 138 -42.74 11.87 17.24
C LEU A 138 -44.16 12.14 17.75
N ILE A 139 -44.70 13.34 17.49
CA ILE A 139 -46.07 13.70 17.87
C ILE A 139 -47.04 13.57 16.68
N MET A 140 -46.60 13.88 15.44
CA MET A 140 -47.37 13.69 14.18
C MET A 140 -46.43 13.42 12.99
N HIS A 141 -46.80 12.55 12.02
CA HIS A 141 -46.01 12.21 10.81
C HIS A 141 -46.89 12.15 9.54
N GLU A 142 -46.50 12.86 8.46
CA GLU A 142 -46.11 12.34 7.12
C GLU A 142 -46.08 13.44 6.03
N PRO A 143 -45.30 13.25 4.92
CA PRO A 143 -45.04 14.29 3.93
C PRO A 143 -46.18 14.46 2.90
N PHE A 144 -46.44 15.71 2.50
CA PHE A 144 -47.30 16.03 1.37
C PHE A 144 -46.50 15.87 0.06
N GLU A 145 -46.50 14.69 -0.56
CA GLU A 145 -46.00 14.55 -1.95
C GLU A 145 -47.07 15.05 -2.94
N ASP A 146 -46.63 15.85 -3.91
CA ASP A 146 -47.39 16.57 -4.94
C ASP A 146 -48.69 15.88 -5.40
N ALA A 147 -49.83 16.30 -4.84
CA ALA A 147 -51.13 15.98 -5.42
C ALA A 147 -51.37 16.89 -6.66
N PRO A 148 -51.53 16.33 -7.88
CA PRO A 148 -51.75 17.13 -9.07
C PRO A 148 -53.11 17.84 -8.99
N TYR A 149 -53.08 19.15 -9.23
CA TYR A 149 -54.25 20.02 -9.40
C TYR A 149 -55.30 19.37 -10.32
N GLY A 150 -56.40 18.89 -9.75
CA GLY A 150 -57.52 18.32 -10.52
C GLY A 150 -58.77 18.20 -9.67
N GLY A 151 -59.77 19.04 -9.97
CA GLY A 151 -60.94 19.27 -9.13
C GLY A 151 -61.79 18.05 -8.77
N GLY A 152 -62.35 18.10 -7.56
CA GLY A 152 -63.37 17.17 -7.09
C GLY A 152 -63.77 17.49 -5.65
N THR A 153 -64.82 18.28 -5.48
CA THR A 153 -65.42 18.59 -4.18
C THR A 153 -66.10 17.34 -3.61
N LEU A 154 -65.74 16.87 -2.42
CA LEU A 154 -66.59 15.95 -1.64
C LEU A 154 -66.41 16.15 -0.13
N TRP A 155 -67.53 16.37 0.56
CA TRP A 155 -67.64 16.82 1.95
C TRP A 155 -68.10 15.70 2.86
N TRP A 156 -67.28 15.26 3.84
CA TRP A 156 -67.76 14.40 4.94
C TRP A 156 -67.12 14.84 6.25
N GLY A 157 -67.96 15.06 7.28
CA GLY A 157 -67.55 15.20 8.67
C GLY A 157 -67.77 13.88 9.38
N VAL A 158 -66.81 13.47 10.22
CA VAL A 158 -66.94 12.25 11.03
C VAL A 158 -67.55 12.63 12.36
N ASP A 159 -68.72 12.06 12.68
CA ASP A 159 -69.33 12.14 14.00
C ASP A 159 -68.43 11.48 15.06
N GLY A 160 -68.25 12.18 16.17
CA GLY A 160 -67.32 11.82 17.23
C GLY A 160 -67.66 10.48 17.88
N ASN A 161 -66.72 9.52 17.81
CA ASN A 161 -66.46 8.55 18.89
C ASN A 161 -65.28 7.60 18.67
N GLN A 162 -64.58 7.61 17.52
CA GLN A 162 -63.46 6.68 17.29
C GLN A 162 -62.06 7.33 17.28
N ALA A 163 -61.93 8.63 16.98
CA ALA A 163 -60.66 9.36 17.13
C ALA A 163 -60.31 9.71 18.59
N ALA A 164 -61.24 9.52 19.53
CA ALA A 164 -61.14 10.02 20.90
C ALA A 164 -60.14 9.27 21.82
N GLN A 165 -59.54 8.17 21.38
CA GLN A 165 -58.61 7.40 22.24
C GLN A 165 -57.15 7.85 22.13
N GLU A 166 -56.73 8.43 21.00
CA GLU A 166 -55.37 8.98 20.79
C GLU A 166 -55.29 10.50 21.09
N LEU A 167 -56.41 11.13 21.44
CA LEU A 167 -56.59 12.59 21.54
C LEU A 167 -56.56 13.18 22.97
N LYS A 168 -56.12 12.43 23.99
CA LYS A 168 -56.22 12.88 25.41
C LYS A 168 -55.42 14.15 25.76
N HIS A 169 -54.54 14.57 24.85
CA HIS A 169 -53.51 15.57 25.08
C HIS A 169 -53.72 16.88 24.31
N ILE A 170 -54.78 16.98 23.49
CA ILE A 170 -55.00 18.15 22.60
C ILE A 170 -56.29 18.86 22.96
N THR A 171 -56.20 20.15 23.27
CA THR A 171 -57.34 20.99 23.71
C THR A 171 -57.51 22.20 22.81
N TYR A 172 -58.77 22.58 22.52
CA TYR A 172 -59.12 23.73 21.69
C TYR A 172 -59.92 24.75 22.51
N SER A 173 -59.57 26.03 22.40
CA SER A 173 -60.28 27.12 23.06
C SER A 173 -61.11 27.92 22.04
N GLY A 174 -62.44 27.81 22.15
CA GLY A 174 -63.38 28.50 21.26
C GLY A 174 -64.00 27.56 20.24
N GLY A 175 -65.34 27.52 20.20
CA GLY A 175 -66.13 26.65 19.33
C GLY A 175 -65.74 26.83 17.87
N ALA A 176 -64.79 26.02 17.40
CA ALA A 176 -64.45 25.91 16.00
C ALA A 176 -65.72 25.47 15.25
N SER A 177 -66.01 26.12 14.13
CA SER A 177 -67.20 25.78 13.36
C SER A 177 -67.10 24.38 12.76
N ARG A 178 -65.87 23.91 12.43
CA ARG A 178 -65.49 22.51 12.13
C ARG A 178 -63.99 22.29 12.38
N VAL A 179 -63.63 21.13 12.94
CA VAL A 179 -62.25 20.59 12.95
C VAL A 179 -62.20 19.50 11.88
N TRP A 180 -61.22 19.55 10.97
CA TRP A 180 -61.10 18.58 9.88
C TRP A 180 -59.87 17.69 10.08
N PHE A 181 -60.07 16.38 9.87
CA PHE A 181 -59.02 15.38 9.77
C PHE A 181 -58.96 14.96 8.31
N GLY A 182 -57.96 15.44 7.57
CA GLY A 182 -57.83 15.16 6.15
C GLY A 182 -56.90 13.98 5.90
N GLY A 183 -57.40 12.92 5.27
CA GLY A 183 -56.61 11.82 4.74
C GLY A 183 -56.98 11.52 3.29
N GLN A 184 -56.01 11.66 2.39
CA GLN A 184 -55.86 10.89 1.15
C GLN A 184 -54.34 10.67 1.00
N ASP A 185 -53.82 9.48 0.68
CA ASP A 185 -54.34 8.51 -0.28
C ASP A 185 -54.02 7.05 0.03
N LYS A 186 -54.68 6.16 -0.71
CA LYS A 186 -54.57 4.70 -0.67
C LYS A 186 -53.13 4.22 -0.93
N ALA A 187 -52.52 3.56 0.06
CA ALA A 187 -52.17 2.12 0.04
C ALA A 187 -51.19 1.81 1.18
N ASN A 188 -51.68 1.07 2.18
CA ASN A 188 -50.88 0.24 3.10
C ASN A 188 -49.70 0.88 3.84
N TYR A 189 -49.88 1.97 4.59
CA TYR A 189 -49.18 2.21 5.87
C TYR A 189 -50.07 3.10 6.77
N GLU A 190 -50.01 2.89 8.08
CA GLU A 190 -50.92 3.47 9.08
C GLU A 190 -50.62 4.97 9.33
N GLY A 191 -51.65 5.82 9.38
CA GLY A 191 -51.67 6.98 10.30
C GLY A 191 -51.50 8.42 9.78
N GLY A 192 -52.02 8.82 8.62
CA GLY A 192 -51.98 10.23 8.18
C GLY A 192 -52.83 11.18 9.05
N SER A 193 -52.29 12.32 9.50
CA SER A 193 -53.07 13.35 10.20
C SER A 193 -52.61 14.80 9.98
N ALA A 194 -52.91 15.35 8.79
CA ALA A 194 -52.98 16.81 8.63
C ALA A 194 -54.22 17.37 9.35
N ARG A 195 -54.03 18.33 10.27
CA ARG A 195 -55.15 18.98 11.00
C ARG A 195 -55.41 20.39 10.49
N ALA A 196 -56.58 20.57 9.89
CA ALA A 196 -57.07 21.89 9.50
C ALA A 196 -58.06 22.41 10.55
N VAL A 197 -57.80 23.59 11.12
CA VAL A 197 -58.81 24.28 11.95
C VAL A 197 -59.41 25.43 11.17
N TYR A 198 -60.73 25.39 10.98
CA TYR A 198 -61.46 26.37 10.19
C TYR A 198 -61.82 27.62 11.00
N GLY A 199 -61.48 28.80 10.46
CA GLY A 199 -62.01 30.08 10.92
C GLY A 199 -61.65 30.42 12.36
N MET A 200 -60.40 30.18 12.76
CA MET A 200 -59.95 30.58 14.09
C MET A 200 -60.01 32.11 14.22
N LYS A 201 -60.78 32.59 15.19
CA LYS A 201 -60.89 34.02 15.50
C LYS A 201 -59.83 34.43 16.50
N LYS A 202 -59.58 35.74 16.60
CA LYS A 202 -58.74 36.29 17.65
C LYS A 202 -59.14 35.75 19.03
N GLY A 203 -58.17 35.26 19.78
CA GLY A 203 -58.30 34.66 21.11
C GLY A 203 -58.56 33.15 21.12
N GLN A 204 -58.62 32.50 19.95
CA GLN A 204 -58.73 31.03 19.86
C GLN A 204 -57.35 30.38 19.80
N SER A 205 -57.23 29.17 20.37
CA SER A 205 -55.95 28.47 20.44
C SER A 205 -56.05 26.95 20.24
N ILE A 206 -54.94 26.37 19.80
CA ILE A 206 -54.67 24.92 19.78
C ILE A 206 -53.60 24.65 20.81
N THR A 207 -53.85 23.73 21.73
CA THR A 207 -52.87 23.32 22.75
C THR A 207 -52.59 21.83 22.65
N ILE A 208 -51.32 21.43 22.66
CA ILE A 208 -50.83 20.07 22.84
C ILE A 208 -50.15 20.01 24.21
N SER A 209 -50.49 19.04 25.06
CA SER A 209 -50.02 18.93 26.46
C SER A 209 -49.56 17.52 26.80
N GLY A 210 -48.74 17.33 27.83
CA GLY A 210 -48.28 16.00 28.23
C GLY A 210 -47.13 15.46 27.39
N ILE A 211 -46.34 16.34 26.78
CA ILE A 211 -45.11 15.97 26.08
C ILE A 211 -44.03 15.79 27.16
N ASP A 212 -43.56 14.57 27.37
CA ASP A 212 -42.48 14.30 28.32
C ASP A 212 -41.13 14.59 27.66
N THR A 213 -40.44 15.62 28.13
CA THR A 213 -39.10 16.00 27.66
C THR A 213 -38.07 15.89 28.80
N GLU A 214 -38.41 15.23 29.90
CA GLU A 214 -37.53 15.05 31.05
C GLU A 214 -36.28 14.25 30.66
N GLY A 215 -35.11 14.71 31.11
CA GLY A 215 -33.83 14.07 30.80
C GLY A 215 -33.32 14.32 29.39
N LEU A 216 -34.02 15.14 28.59
CA LEU A 216 -33.54 15.61 27.30
C LEU A 216 -32.90 17.00 27.41
N GLU A 217 -31.78 17.21 26.72
CA GLU A 217 -31.13 18.49 26.46
C GLU A 217 -31.31 18.89 24.99
N ASN A 218 -31.19 20.19 24.70
CA ASN A 218 -31.34 20.75 23.35
C ASN A 218 -32.67 20.36 22.67
N ILE A 219 -33.76 20.37 23.44
CA ILE A 219 -35.10 20.01 22.96
C ILE A 219 -35.57 21.06 21.96
N ARG A 220 -36.05 20.61 20.80
CA ARG A 220 -36.44 21.42 19.65
C ARG A 220 -37.87 21.14 19.27
N LEU A 221 -38.59 22.17 18.83
CA LEU A 221 -39.87 22.06 18.16
C LEU A 221 -39.69 22.31 16.65
N SER A 222 -40.30 21.51 15.79
CA SER A 222 -40.57 21.87 14.38
C SER A 222 -42.05 21.65 14.06
N PHE A 223 -42.60 22.43 13.13
CA PHE A 223 -43.96 22.24 12.59
C PHE A 223 -44.07 22.95 11.24
N GLY A 224 -44.85 22.39 10.33
CA GLY A 224 -45.25 23.03 9.09
C GLY A 224 -46.46 23.94 9.27
N THR A 225 -46.52 25.04 8.50
CA THR A 225 -47.76 25.79 8.30
C THR A 225 -48.08 25.86 6.82
N ALA A 226 -49.33 25.67 6.45
CA ALA A 226 -49.80 25.81 5.08
C ALA A 226 -50.90 26.88 5.01
N TYR A 227 -51.02 27.52 3.84
CA TYR A 227 -51.99 28.58 3.59
C TYR A 227 -52.62 28.43 2.19
N TRP A 228 -53.92 28.67 2.09
CA TRP A 228 -54.67 28.69 0.82
C TRP A 228 -55.33 30.06 0.63
N GLY A 229 -54.79 30.91 -0.26
CA GLY A 229 -55.36 32.21 -0.62
C GLY A 229 -54.32 33.29 -0.96
N TRP A 230 -54.77 34.54 -1.18
CA TRP A 230 -53.92 35.73 -1.35
C TRP A 230 -54.05 36.62 -0.11
N LEU A 231 -53.45 36.22 1.02
CA LEU A 231 -53.36 37.07 2.22
C LEU A 231 -52.21 36.60 3.12
N GLN A 232 -51.66 37.57 3.83
CA GLN A 232 -50.40 37.58 4.56
C GLN A 232 -50.68 37.25 6.05
N LEU A 233 -50.06 36.21 6.64
CA LEU A 233 -50.20 35.82 8.07
C LEU A 233 -49.50 36.80 9.05
N ASP A 234 -49.30 38.06 8.65
CA ASP A 234 -48.57 39.08 9.41
C ASP A 234 -49.11 39.26 10.82
N GLY A 235 -48.39 38.76 11.82
CA GLY A 235 -48.81 38.99 13.20
C GLY A 235 -49.81 38.01 13.78
N ALA A 236 -50.36 37.09 12.99
CA ALA A 236 -51.68 36.55 13.30
C ALA A 236 -51.66 35.35 14.25
N LEU A 237 -50.56 34.59 14.29
CA LEU A 237 -50.40 33.41 15.13
C LEU A 237 -49.19 33.61 16.06
N LYS A 238 -49.36 33.26 17.34
CA LYS A 238 -48.31 33.26 18.34
C LYS A 238 -48.13 31.87 18.94
N LEU A 239 -46.88 31.51 19.21
CA LEU A 239 -46.53 30.27 19.88
C LEU A 239 -46.23 30.52 21.36
N TYR A 240 -46.71 29.61 22.21
CA TYR A 240 -46.46 29.60 23.64
C TYR A 240 -46.05 28.21 24.10
N PHE A 241 -45.33 28.13 25.21
CA PHE A 241 -45.07 26.89 25.93
C PHE A 241 -45.39 27.01 27.42
N SER A 242 -45.67 25.89 28.08
CA SER A 242 -45.89 25.78 29.52
C SER A 242 -45.22 24.51 30.05
N GLU A 243 -44.66 24.62 31.25
CA GLU A 243 -43.99 23.53 31.95
C GLU A 243 -44.88 23.05 33.09
N ASN A 244 -45.15 21.74 33.16
CA ASN A 244 -45.88 21.11 34.26
C ASN A 244 -47.25 21.76 34.57
N GLY A 245 -47.93 22.29 33.54
CA GLY A 245 -49.22 22.96 33.69
C GLY A 245 -49.16 24.39 34.26
N GLY A 246 -47.98 25.00 34.28
CA GLY A 246 -47.78 26.40 34.66
C GLY A 246 -48.30 27.42 33.65
N GLU A 247 -47.98 28.70 33.85
CA GLU A 247 -48.37 29.77 32.92
C GLU A 247 -47.70 29.60 31.55
N PHE A 248 -48.46 29.91 30.49
CA PHE A 248 -47.93 29.90 29.13
C PHE A 248 -47.02 31.10 28.89
N LYS A 249 -45.76 30.81 28.58
CA LYS A 249 -44.75 31.79 28.17
C LYS A 249 -44.75 31.89 26.65
N GLU A 250 -44.77 33.11 26.12
CA GLU A 250 -44.61 33.36 24.69
C GLU A 250 -43.15 33.06 24.29
N PHE A 251 -42.93 32.46 23.13
CA PHE A 251 -41.57 32.40 22.58
C PHE A 251 -41.12 33.83 22.18
N GLY A 252 -39.93 34.24 22.62
CA GLY A 252 -39.43 35.60 22.44
C GLY A 252 -38.97 35.86 21.01
N GLY A 253 -39.75 36.63 20.24
CA GLY A 253 -39.37 36.98 18.86
C GLY A 253 -40.44 37.67 18.01
N GLY A 254 -41.69 37.75 18.49
CA GLY A 254 -42.77 38.37 17.73
C GLY A 254 -43.54 37.35 16.92
N SER A 255 -44.32 37.84 15.95
CA SER A 255 -45.27 37.01 15.22
C SER A 255 -44.64 36.10 14.18
N MET A 256 -45.23 34.91 14.01
CA MET A 256 -44.75 33.89 13.08
C MET A 256 -44.49 34.43 11.66
N PRO A 257 -43.45 33.93 10.99
CA PRO A 257 -42.99 34.46 9.73
C PRO A 257 -43.98 34.32 8.56
N TYR A 258 -43.77 35.21 7.60
CA TYR A 258 -44.54 35.44 6.38
C TYR A 258 -44.34 34.33 5.34
N SER A 259 -45.38 33.55 4.98
CA SER A 259 -45.35 32.72 3.77
C SER A 259 -45.84 33.53 2.56
N VAL A 260 -45.00 33.71 1.53
CA VAL A 260 -45.45 34.25 0.23
C VAL A 260 -46.25 33.18 -0.49
N GLY A 261 -47.47 33.51 -0.92
CA GLY A 261 -48.35 32.55 -1.59
C GLY A 261 -47.70 31.91 -2.83
N GLY A 262 -47.83 30.59 -2.94
CA GLY A 262 -47.57 29.85 -4.19
C GLY A 262 -46.86 28.51 -4.04
N THR A 263 -46.04 28.32 -3.01
CA THR A 263 -45.31 27.08 -2.75
C THR A 263 -45.24 26.81 -1.24
N LEU A 264 -45.52 25.57 -0.85
CA LEU A 264 -45.44 25.07 0.52
C LEU A 264 -43.97 24.99 0.93
N GLU A 265 -43.39 26.08 1.41
CA GLU A 265 -42.07 26.03 2.06
C GLU A 265 -42.24 25.59 3.51
N GLN A 266 -41.62 24.46 3.87
CA GLN A 266 -41.51 24.03 5.28
C GLN A 266 -40.63 25.03 6.02
N VAL A 267 -41.23 25.98 6.73
CA VAL A 267 -40.47 26.87 7.62
C VAL A 267 -40.13 26.10 8.90
N ARG A 268 -38.91 25.57 9.00
CA ARG A 268 -38.42 24.91 10.24
C ARG A 268 -37.88 25.97 11.19
N VAL A 269 -38.71 26.42 12.13
CA VAL A 269 -38.26 27.32 13.21
C VAL A 269 -37.89 26.50 14.43
N GLY A 270 -36.59 26.48 14.77
CA GLY A 270 -36.10 25.78 15.96
C GLY A 270 -36.26 26.63 17.22
N TYR A 271 -37.21 26.27 18.08
CA TYR A 271 -37.35 26.87 19.42
C TYR A 271 -36.78 25.95 20.49
N LYS A 272 -36.01 26.51 21.43
CA LYS A 272 -35.52 25.78 22.61
C LYS A 272 -36.66 25.53 23.59
N LEU A 273 -36.93 24.26 23.86
CA LEU A 273 -37.94 23.83 24.82
C LEU A 273 -37.31 23.44 26.16
N PRO A 274 -38.02 23.65 27.28
CA PRO A 274 -37.56 23.19 28.59
C PRO A 274 -37.64 21.67 28.70
N SER A 275 -36.72 21.09 29.47
CA SER A 275 -36.80 19.69 29.91
C SER A 275 -37.78 19.57 31.05
N THR A 276 -38.90 18.90 30.82
CA THR A 276 -39.98 18.79 31.79
C THR A 276 -40.82 17.54 31.52
N PRO A 277 -41.29 16.84 32.56
CA PRO A 277 -42.10 15.64 32.38
C PRO A 277 -43.49 15.92 31.78
N ASN A 278 -43.89 17.20 31.68
CA ASN A 278 -45.18 17.58 31.12
C ASN A 278 -45.11 18.96 30.45
N LEU A 279 -44.53 18.99 29.26
CA LEU A 279 -44.51 20.16 28.38
C LEU A 279 -45.87 20.33 27.69
N SER A 280 -46.31 21.58 27.56
CA SER A 280 -47.44 21.98 26.74
C SER A 280 -47.05 23.05 25.73
N LEU A 281 -47.53 22.93 24.50
CA LEU A 281 -47.35 23.86 23.39
C LEU A 281 -48.71 24.45 23.01
N LYS A 282 -48.79 25.76 22.82
CA LYS A 282 -50.03 26.45 22.45
C LYS A 282 -49.81 27.40 21.28
N TRP A 283 -50.58 27.23 20.22
CA TRP A 283 -50.68 28.18 19.11
C TRP A 283 -51.95 29.02 19.31
N GLU A 284 -51.83 30.33 19.46
CA GLU A 284 -52.94 31.25 19.71
C GLU A 284 -53.06 32.28 18.60
N VAL A 285 -54.28 32.44 18.08
CA VAL A 285 -54.61 33.44 17.06
C VAL A 285 -54.80 34.79 17.73
N VAL A 286 -53.94 35.76 17.42
CA VAL A 286 -53.94 37.08 18.08
C VAL A 286 -54.47 38.22 17.20
N LYS A 287 -54.70 37.94 15.91
CA LYS A 287 -55.42 38.81 14.97
C LYS A 287 -56.46 37.98 14.23
N ASP A 288 -57.61 38.56 13.91
CA ASP A 288 -58.62 37.86 13.12
C ASP A 288 -58.04 37.48 11.76
N VAL A 289 -58.14 36.20 11.43
CA VAL A 289 -57.81 35.66 10.11
C VAL A 289 -59.10 35.24 9.43
N ASP A 290 -59.34 35.72 8.22
CA ASP A 290 -60.54 35.36 7.44
C ASP A 290 -60.43 33.95 6.79
N ASN A 291 -59.28 33.26 6.95
CA ASN A 291 -58.90 32.07 6.19
C ASN A 291 -58.43 30.88 7.07
N HIS A 292 -58.09 29.76 6.41
CA HIS A 292 -57.64 28.51 7.02
C HIS A 292 -56.20 28.60 7.57
N ILE A 293 -55.99 28.17 8.82
CA ILE A 293 -54.65 27.90 9.38
C ILE A 293 -54.45 26.38 9.42
N PHE A 294 -53.34 25.93 8.83
CA PHE A 294 -52.88 24.55 8.91
C PHE A 294 -51.65 24.50 9.82
N ILE A 295 -51.66 23.60 10.80
CA ILE A 295 -50.48 23.24 11.60
C ILE A 295 -50.24 21.76 11.36
N ASP A 296 -49.07 21.44 10.81
CA ASP A 296 -48.70 20.09 10.39
C ASP A 296 -47.30 19.72 10.89
N ASP A 297 -46.90 18.46 10.79
CA ASP A 297 -45.53 17.96 11.05
C ASP A 297 -44.92 18.44 12.39
N VAL A 298 -45.73 18.47 13.45
CA VAL A 298 -45.27 18.89 14.78
C VAL A 298 -44.34 17.80 15.35
N LYS A 299 -43.06 18.13 15.48
CA LYS A 299 -42.02 17.25 16.02
C LYS A 299 -41.32 17.89 17.20
N VAL A 300 -41.11 17.11 18.27
CA VAL A 300 -40.25 17.49 19.39
C VAL A 300 -39.04 16.57 19.44
N THR A 301 -37.83 17.10 19.33
CA THR A 301 -36.58 16.31 19.32
C THR A 301 -35.64 16.79 20.39
N GLY A 302 -35.00 15.92 21.16
CA GLY A 302 -33.94 16.29 22.11
C GLY A 302 -32.91 15.17 22.22
N TYR A 303 -31.74 15.48 22.79
CA TYR A 303 -30.73 14.46 23.10
C TYR A 303 -30.82 14.08 24.57
N PRO A 304 -30.50 12.85 24.97
CA PRO A 304 -30.31 12.54 26.38
C PRO A 304 -29.28 13.50 26.99
N ALA A 305 -29.58 14.04 28.17
CA ALA A 305 -28.67 14.92 28.89
C ALA A 305 -27.29 14.24 29.06
N GLY A 306 -26.22 14.92 28.62
CA GLY A 306 -24.87 14.34 28.62
C GLY A 306 -24.55 13.37 27.47
N ALA A 307 -25.17 13.54 26.29
CA ALA A 307 -24.83 12.79 25.07
C ALA A 307 -23.33 12.86 24.72
N ALA A 308 -22.79 11.78 24.14
CA ALA A 308 -21.37 11.70 23.78
C ALA A 308 -21.03 12.63 22.62
N GLN A 309 -19.89 13.31 22.71
CA GLN A 309 -19.38 14.20 21.66
C GLN A 309 -17.88 14.02 21.50
N ILE A 310 -17.38 14.17 20.28
CA ILE A 310 -15.96 14.27 19.97
C ILE A 310 -15.69 15.73 19.57
N SER A 311 -14.87 16.42 20.35
CA SER A 311 -14.55 17.85 20.20
C SER A 311 -13.25 18.10 19.42
N GLY A 312 -12.40 17.09 19.23
CA GLY A 312 -11.19 17.23 18.43
C GLY A 312 -10.14 16.16 18.69
N PHE A 313 -8.94 16.40 18.17
CA PHE A 313 -7.80 15.47 18.23
C PHE A 313 -6.52 16.17 18.69
N GLU A 314 -5.74 15.52 19.54
CA GLU A 314 -4.44 16.01 20.00
C GLU A 314 -3.36 14.93 19.85
N PRO A 315 -2.43 15.08 18.87
CA PRO A 315 -2.42 16.08 17.79
C PRO A 315 -3.44 15.78 16.67
N GLN A 316 -3.86 16.81 15.91
CA GLN A 316 -4.76 16.65 14.74
C GLN A 316 -4.10 15.94 13.54
N LYS A 317 -2.77 15.96 13.48
CA LYS A 317 -1.99 15.22 12.48
C LYS A 317 -1.10 14.22 13.18
N GLN A 318 -1.16 12.96 12.77
CA GLN A 318 -0.37 11.91 13.41
C GLN A 318 0.03 10.83 12.43
N LYS A 319 1.25 10.31 12.58
CA LYS A 319 1.73 9.19 11.79
C LYS A 319 1.02 7.90 12.21
N VAL A 320 0.83 7.00 11.25
CA VAL A 320 0.44 5.61 11.51
C VAL A 320 1.34 4.98 12.59
N GLY A 321 0.76 4.14 13.45
CA GLY A 321 1.45 3.49 14.57
C GLY A 321 1.77 4.39 15.76
N LYS A 322 1.40 5.68 15.74
CA LYS A 322 1.56 6.60 16.87
C LYS A 322 0.23 6.90 17.54
N SER A 323 0.30 7.21 18.84
CA SER A 323 -0.89 7.52 19.63
C SER A 323 -1.41 8.92 19.35
N VAL A 324 -2.73 9.07 19.40
CA VAL A 324 -3.46 10.34 19.35
C VAL A 324 -4.56 10.31 20.41
N GLN A 325 -4.81 11.46 21.05
CA GLN A 325 -5.97 11.63 21.92
C GLN A 325 -7.15 12.17 21.14
N VAL A 326 -8.29 11.49 21.27
CA VAL A 326 -9.62 11.96 20.88
C VAL A 326 -10.20 12.69 22.09
N LEU A 327 -10.46 13.98 21.95
CA LEU A 327 -11.05 14.83 22.99
C LEU A 327 -12.57 14.84 22.85
N GLY A 328 -13.29 14.92 23.96
CA GLY A 328 -14.75 14.89 23.92
C GLY A 328 -15.44 14.97 25.27
N SER A 329 -16.69 14.53 25.28
CA SER A 329 -17.51 14.38 26.48
C SER A 329 -18.29 13.07 26.42
N SER A 330 -18.55 12.48 27.59
CA SER A 330 -19.28 11.22 27.75
C SER A 330 -18.76 10.07 26.88
N LEU A 331 -17.45 10.03 26.62
CA LEU A 331 -16.73 8.98 25.90
C LEU A 331 -16.51 7.73 26.79
N THR A 332 -17.57 7.25 27.42
CA THR A 332 -17.58 6.08 28.29
C THR A 332 -18.21 4.88 27.58
N ASN A 333 -18.00 3.67 28.09
CA ASN A 333 -18.64 2.44 27.60
C ASN A 333 -18.39 2.17 26.09
N VAL A 334 -17.23 2.60 25.58
CA VAL A 334 -16.81 2.41 24.19
C VAL A 334 -16.60 0.93 23.92
N SER A 335 -17.25 0.42 22.88
CA SER A 335 -17.16 -0.96 22.42
C SER A 335 -16.23 -1.13 21.24
N LYS A 336 -16.21 -0.15 20.33
CA LYS A 336 -15.41 -0.16 19.10
C LYS A 336 -15.14 1.26 18.62
N VAL A 337 -14.06 1.42 17.89
CA VAL A 337 -13.63 2.70 17.30
C VAL A 337 -13.22 2.45 15.85
N TRP A 338 -13.55 3.38 14.95
CA TRP A 338 -13.11 3.37 13.56
C TRP A 338 -12.50 4.70 13.18
N LEU A 339 -11.48 4.64 12.33
CA LEU A 339 -10.96 5.78 11.60
C LEU A 339 -11.30 5.60 10.12
N GLY A 340 -12.29 6.35 9.65
CA GLY A 340 -12.93 6.06 8.36
C GLY A 340 -13.59 4.68 8.38
N GLU A 341 -13.14 3.78 7.49
CA GLU A 341 -13.62 2.39 7.42
C GLU A 341 -12.72 1.40 8.17
N ILE A 342 -11.60 1.86 8.75
CA ILE A 342 -10.62 0.99 9.41
C ILE A 342 -10.95 0.88 10.91
N GLU A 343 -11.19 -0.34 11.38
CA GLU A 343 -11.41 -0.62 12.81
C GLU A 343 -10.10 -0.43 13.59
N VAL A 344 -10.15 0.38 14.65
CA VAL A 344 -9.03 0.65 15.55
C VAL A 344 -9.04 -0.42 16.64
N THR A 345 -8.01 -1.26 16.68
CA THR A 345 -7.91 -2.38 17.61
C THR A 345 -7.31 -2.01 18.96
N GLU A 346 -6.62 -0.87 19.05
CA GLU A 346 -5.94 -0.41 20.26
C GLU A 346 -6.41 0.98 20.66
N PHE A 347 -7.20 1.04 21.74
CA PHE A 347 -7.64 2.28 22.35
C PHE A 347 -7.92 2.13 23.85
N GLU A 348 -7.86 3.25 24.58
CA GLU A 348 -8.16 3.34 26.00
C GLU A 348 -9.02 4.59 26.28
N THR A 349 -10.15 4.41 26.97
CA THR A 349 -11.01 5.52 27.41
C THR A 349 -10.55 6.10 28.74
N SER A 350 -10.57 7.42 28.87
CA SER A 350 -10.31 8.09 30.15
C SER A 350 -11.41 7.79 31.16
N GLN A 351 -11.06 7.75 32.46
CA GLN A 351 -12.02 7.47 33.52
C GLN A 351 -13.09 8.56 33.69
N ASP A 352 -12.78 9.79 33.30
CA ASP A 352 -13.70 10.93 33.35
C ASP A 352 -14.57 11.08 32.08
N GLY A 353 -14.37 10.19 31.08
CA GLY A 353 -15.12 10.20 29.83
C GLY A 353 -14.86 11.42 28.95
N LYS A 354 -13.77 12.15 29.17
CA LYS A 354 -13.41 13.35 28.40
C LYS A 354 -12.41 13.11 27.29
N SER A 355 -11.75 11.95 27.28
CA SER A 355 -10.86 11.58 26.19
C SER A 355 -10.80 10.08 25.96
N LEU A 356 -10.30 9.73 24.78
CA LEU A 356 -9.95 8.37 24.39
C LEU A 356 -8.57 8.43 23.71
N SER A 357 -7.61 7.64 24.17
CA SER A 357 -6.33 7.48 23.47
C SER A 357 -6.45 6.32 22.50
N LEU A 358 -5.99 6.49 21.27
CA LEU A 358 -5.91 5.41 20.29
C LEU A 358 -4.57 5.41 19.55
N VAL A 359 -4.19 4.28 18.99
CA VAL A 359 -3.07 4.18 18.03
C VAL A 359 -3.63 4.32 16.62
N VAL A 360 -3.08 5.21 15.80
CA VAL A 360 -3.49 5.37 14.40
C VAL A 360 -3.23 4.05 13.67
N PRO A 361 -4.27 3.35 13.16
CA PRO A 361 -4.11 2.00 12.62
C PRO A 361 -3.35 2.01 11.29
N PHE A 362 -2.68 0.89 10.99
CA PHE A 362 -2.01 0.68 9.71
C PHE A 362 -2.99 0.77 8.53
N GLY A 363 -2.56 1.40 7.43
CA GLY A 363 -3.39 1.70 6.26
C GLY A 363 -4.24 2.98 6.36
N ALA A 364 -4.31 3.64 7.53
CA ALA A 364 -5.06 4.90 7.67
C ALA A 364 -4.50 6.06 6.84
N ASP A 365 -3.20 6.05 6.57
CA ASP A 365 -2.52 6.99 5.69
C ASP A 365 -3.01 6.94 4.24
N ALA A 366 -3.47 5.78 3.75
CA ALA A 366 -4.11 5.67 2.43
C ALA A 366 -5.43 6.45 2.36
N VAL A 367 -6.12 6.58 3.50
CA VAL A 367 -7.34 7.41 3.64
C VAL A 367 -6.96 8.87 3.85
N GLY A 368 -5.83 9.13 4.52
CA GLY A 368 -5.31 10.46 4.83
C GLY A 368 -6.17 11.16 5.88
N ARG A 369 -7.23 11.84 5.44
CA ARG A 369 -8.12 12.60 6.34
C ARG A 369 -9.44 11.87 6.55
N ALA A 370 -9.70 11.43 7.78
CA ALA A 370 -10.89 10.65 8.10
C ALA A 370 -11.54 11.07 9.43
N GLN A 371 -12.86 10.90 9.49
CA GLN A 371 -13.62 11.05 10.74
C GLN A 371 -13.38 9.82 11.65
N VAL A 372 -13.48 10.04 12.95
CA VAL A 372 -13.49 8.96 13.95
C VAL A 372 -14.93 8.66 14.36
N LEU A 373 -15.32 7.40 14.21
CA LEU A 373 -16.59 6.86 14.71
C LEU A 373 -16.33 6.04 15.97
N ILE A 374 -17.14 6.24 17.00
CA ILE A 374 -17.09 5.47 18.25
C ILE A 374 -18.46 4.82 18.45
N GLU A 375 -18.48 3.49 18.54
CA GLU A 375 -19.64 2.71 18.96
C GLU A 375 -19.59 2.48 20.46
N ARG A 376 -20.70 2.76 21.13
CA ARG A 376 -20.83 2.62 22.59
C ARG A 376 -21.87 1.55 22.89
N THR A 377 -21.64 0.77 23.95
CA THR A 377 -22.62 -0.23 24.40
C THR A 377 -23.93 0.40 24.89
N GLU A 378 -23.89 1.66 25.33
CA GLU A 378 -25.05 2.45 25.77
C GLU A 378 -24.87 3.92 25.36
N GLY A 379 -25.98 4.62 25.06
CA GLY A 379 -25.97 6.06 24.79
C GLY A 379 -25.64 6.48 23.35
N GLY A 380 -25.74 5.56 22.38
CA GLY A 380 -25.61 5.84 20.95
C GLY A 380 -24.18 5.99 20.44
N ASN A 381 -24.03 5.92 19.12
CA ASN A 381 -22.75 6.11 18.43
C ASN A 381 -22.42 7.60 18.34
N VAL A 382 -21.13 7.93 18.34
CA VAL A 382 -20.66 9.31 18.15
C VAL A 382 -19.63 9.37 17.03
N THR A 383 -19.79 10.33 16.12
CA THR A 383 -18.86 10.60 15.02
C THR A 383 -18.23 11.96 15.19
N SER A 384 -16.94 12.09 14.92
CA SER A 384 -16.24 13.37 14.98
C SER A 384 -16.69 14.32 13.87
N VAL A 385 -16.82 15.61 14.20
CA VAL A 385 -17.11 16.64 13.21
C VAL A 385 -15.85 16.96 12.40
N ASP A 386 -14.69 16.99 13.06
CA ASP A 386 -13.39 17.17 12.43
C ASP A 386 -12.80 15.85 11.94
N ASN A 387 -11.83 15.96 11.02
CA ASN A 387 -11.03 14.84 10.54
C ASN A 387 -9.69 14.77 11.28
N LEU A 388 -9.26 13.54 11.56
CA LEU A 388 -7.88 13.21 11.91
C LEU A 388 -7.07 13.04 10.61
N ASP A 389 -5.88 13.66 10.55
CA ASP A 389 -4.97 13.58 9.41
C ASP A 389 -3.90 12.52 9.68
N ALA A 390 -4.15 11.30 9.20
CA ALA A 390 -3.24 10.17 9.28
C ALA A 390 -2.15 10.30 8.21
N MET A 391 -0.89 10.28 8.66
CA MET A 391 0.28 10.43 7.80
C MET A 391 1.04 9.11 7.70
N ALA A 392 1.69 8.89 6.57
CA ALA A 392 2.57 7.75 6.39
C ALA A 392 3.72 7.76 7.42
N ALA A 393 4.02 6.59 7.96
CA ALA A 393 5.20 6.35 8.77
C ALA A 393 6.40 6.02 7.86
N GLU A 394 7.61 6.34 8.33
CA GLU A 394 8.82 5.99 7.59
C GLU A 394 9.03 4.47 7.70
N PRO A 395 9.15 3.74 6.59
CA PRO A 395 9.48 2.33 6.62
C PRO A 395 10.84 2.15 7.28
N TYR A 396 10.96 1.10 8.09
CA TYR A 396 12.21 0.71 8.75
C TYR A 396 12.49 -0.75 8.42
N LEU A 397 13.73 -1.03 8.01
CA LEU A 397 14.18 -2.37 7.66
C LEU A 397 15.29 -2.76 8.63
N GLU A 398 14.97 -3.67 9.54
CA GLU A 398 15.85 -4.07 10.65
C GLU A 398 16.80 -5.19 10.21
N SER A 399 16.27 -6.27 9.63
CA SER A 399 17.06 -7.47 9.35
C SER A 399 16.44 -8.36 8.26
N PHE A 400 17.20 -9.38 7.87
CA PHE A 400 16.79 -10.40 6.90
C PHE A 400 16.95 -11.81 7.47
N SER A 401 16.05 -12.71 7.10
CA SER A 401 16.14 -14.12 7.46
C SER A 401 15.88 -15.00 6.23
N PRO A 402 16.88 -15.75 5.72
CA PRO A 402 18.28 -15.73 6.15
C PRO A 402 18.99 -14.39 5.82
N ALA A 403 20.14 -14.12 6.47
CA ALA A 403 20.97 -12.93 6.19
C ALA A 403 21.82 -13.04 4.91
N SER A 404 21.84 -14.23 4.31
CA SER A 404 22.53 -14.53 3.05
C SER A 404 21.75 -15.56 2.25
N GLY A 405 21.86 -15.53 0.93
CA GLY A 405 21.22 -16.53 0.08
C GLY A 405 21.58 -16.38 -1.40
N PRO A 406 21.36 -17.43 -2.21
CA PRO A 406 21.62 -17.39 -3.65
C PRO A 406 20.55 -16.57 -4.39
N VAL A 407 20.86 -16.19 -5.63
CA VAL A 407 19.85 -15.69 -6.59
C VAL A 407 18.69 -16.69 -6.70
N GLY A 408 17.46 -16.19 -6.69
CA GLY A 408 16.22 -16.98 -6.65
C GLY A 408 15.88 -17.55 -5.26
N GLY A 409 16.71 -17.31 -4.24
CA GLY A 409 16.41 -17.70 -2.87
C GLY A 409 15.26 -16.87 -2.27
N LEU A 410 14.38 -17.52 -1.50
CA LEU A 410 13.35 -16.86 -0.71
C LEU A 410 13.95 -16.28 0.57
N ILE A 411 13.68 -15.01 0.85
CA ILE A 411 14.08 -14.34 2.09
C ILE A 411 12.91 -13.60 2.73
N TYR A 412 12.96 -13.45 4.05
CA TYR A 412 12.04 -12.63 4.81
C TYR A 412 12.74 -11.34 5.27
N LEU A 413 12.10 -10.22 5.01
CA LEU A 413 12.45 -8.89 5.48
C LEU A 413 11.73 -8.62 6.80
N HIS A 414 12.46 -8.15 7.81
CA HIS A 414 11.92 -7.80 9.12
C HIS A 414 12.11 -6.32 9.41
N GLY A 415 11.10 -5.67 9.98
CA GLY A 415 11.16 -4.24 10.26
C GLY A 415 9.83 -3.68 10.80
N ASP A 416 9.55 -2.41 10.48
CA ASP A 416 8.31 -1.70 10.83
C ASP A 416 7.78 -0.91 9.63
N ASN A 417 6.45 -0.71 9.57
CA ASN A 417 5.78 0.03 8.49
C ASN A 417 6.01 -0.60 7.10
N LEU A 418 6.00 -1.94 7.03
CA LEU A 418 6.24 -2.75 5.82
C LEU A 418 4.95 -3.15 5.07
N TYR A 419 3.81 -2.56 5.41
CA TYR A 419 2.58 -2.72 4.62
C TYR A 419 2.68 -1.93 3.29
N ASN A 420 2.05 -2.46 2.23
CA ASN A 420 2.01 -1.84 0.90
C ASN A 420 3.39 -1.43 0.35
N ILE A 421 4.37 -2.34 0.44
CA ILE A 421 5.64 -2.16 -0.28
C ILE A 421 5.34 -2.08 -1.78
N SER A 422 5.89 -1.08 -2.45
CA SER A 422 5.76 -0.84 -3.88
C SER A 422 7.01 -1.25 -4.66
N SER A 423 8.16 -1.34 -3.98
CA SER A 423 9.44 -1.72 -4.59
C SER A 423 10.38 -2.31 -3.55
N ILE A 424 11.14 -3.34 -3.93
CA ILE A 424 12.29 -3.87 -3.19
C ILE A 424 13.46 -3.98 -4.15
N LYS A 425 14.65 -3.52 -3.75
CA LYS A 425 15.87 -3.55 -4.56
C LYS A 425 17.03 -4.20 -3.82
N PHE A 426 17.78 -5.03 -4.54
CA PHE A 426 19.05 -5.59 -4.09
C PHE A 426 20.18 -4.90 -4.85
N GLY A 427 20.82 -3.90 -4.22
CA GLY A 427 21.63 -2.93 -4.96
C GLY A 427 20.74 -2.12 -5.92
N ASP A 428 21.10 -2.10 -7.21
CA ASP A 428 20.34 -1.39 -8.25
C ASP A 428 19.28 -2.26 -8.97
N VAL A 429 19.11 -3.51 -8.54
CA VAL A 429 18.22 -4.49 -9.19
C VAL A 429 16.89 -4.61 -8.46
N ASP A 430 15.78 -4.35 -9.17
CA ASP A 430 14.41 -4.52 -8.67
C ASP A 430 14.03 -6.00 -8.52
N ALA A 431 13.46 -6.36 -7.37
CA ALA A 431 12.83 -7.66 -7.18
C ALA A 431 11.49 -7.72 -7.91
N SER A 432 11.26 -8.77 -8.71
CA SER A 432 10.02 -8.94 -9.48
C SER A 432 8.88 -9.57 -8.68
N GLU A 433 9.19 -10.27 -7.59
CA GLU A 433 8.24 -11.02 -6.78
C GLU A 433 8.50 -10.79 -5.30
N PHE A 434 7.53 -10.17 -4.64
CA PHE A 434 7.52 -9.93 -3.20
C PHE A 434 6.09 -9.74 -2.70
N MET A 435 5.90 -9.89 -1.39
CA MET A 435 4.61 -9.70 -0.73
C MET A 435 4.82 -9.18 0.70
N SER A 436 4.10 -8.13 1.07
CA SER A 436 3.96 -7.71 2.47
C SER A 436 3.03 -8.69 3.20
N LEU A 437 3.54 -9.37 4.24
CA LEU A 437 2.73 -10.30 5.03
C LEU A 437 1.98 -9.59 6.16
N ASN A 438 2.64 -8.63 6.80
CA ASN A 438 2.10 -7.75 7.83
C ASN A 438 3.01 -6.52 7.97
N ASP A 439 2.75 -5.69 8.97
CA ASP A 439 3.51 -4.45 9.18
C ASP A 439 5.00 -4.66 9.47
N SER A 440 5.37 -5.83 10.02
CA SER A 440 6.74 -6.10 10.46
C SER A 440 7.46 -7.14 9.60
N VAL A 441 6.79 -7.73 8.62
CA VAL A 441 7.34 -8.81 7.79
C VAL A 441 6.89 -8.71 6.34
N ALA A 442 7.86 -8.79 5.43
CA ALA A 442 7.63 -9.02 4.01
C ALA A 442 8.45 -10.21 3.51
N GLU A 443 8.00 -10.89 2.47
CA GLU A 443 8.74 -11.94 1.78
C GLU A 443 9.15 -11.48 0.39
N VAL A 444 10.34 -11.89 -0.06
CA VAL A 444 10.88 -11.51 -1.38
C VAL A 444 11.83 -12.58 -1.90
N TYR A 445 11.87 -12.76 -3.22
CA TYR A 445 12.89 -13.57 -3.88
C TYR A 445 14.07 -12.72 -4.34
N VAL A 446 15.28 -13.20 -4.12
CA VAL A 446 16.52 -12.52 -4.56
C VAL A 446 16.56 -12.48 -6.09
N PRO A 447 16.59 -11.30 -6.74
CA PRO A 447 16.50 -11.19 -8.19
C PRO A 447 17.81 -11.57 -8.92
N GLU A 448 17.71 -11.91 -10.21
CA GLU A 448 18.88 -12.13 -11.08
C GLU A 448 19.71 -10.84 -11.22
N GLY A 449 21.02 -10.95 -11.03
CA GLY A 449 21.94 -9.80 -11.07
C GLY A 449 22.05 -9.04 -9.75
N ALA A 450 21.39 -9.50 -8.68
CA ALA A 450 21.58 -8.96 -7.33
C ALA A 450 23.06 -9.03 -6.91
N ILE A 451 23.50 -8.02 -6.16
CA ILE A 451 24.85 -7.94 -5.58
C ILE A 451 24.77 -7.91 -4.06
N THR A 452 25.87 -8.29 -3.38
CA THR A 452 26.00 -8.08 -1.94
C THR A 452 26.01 -6.58 -1.65
N ALA A 453 24.91 -6.09 -1.07
CA ALA A 453 24.66 -4.68 -0.78
C ALA A 453 23.47 -4.56 0.18
N PRO A 454 23.21 -3.37 0.74
CA PRO A 454 21.98 -3.13 1.48
C PRO A 454 20.75 -3.30 0.58
N VAL A 455 19.64 -3.76 1.17
CA VAL A 455 18.35 -3.87 0.48
C VAL A 455 17.59 -2.56 0.65
N SER A 456 17.05 -2.03 -0.45
CA SER A 456 16.24 -0.82 -0.44
C SER A 456 14.77 -1.16 -0.63
N ILE A 457 13.88 -0.47 0.09
CA ILE A 457 12.43 -0.62 -0.03
C ILE A 457 11.76 0.74 -0.21
N MET A 458 10.64 0.74 -0.94
CA MET A 458 9.72 1.86 -1.05
C MET A 458 8.31 1.36 -0.72
N THR A 459 7.51 2.17 -0.02
CA THR A 459 6.09 1.90 0.20
C THR A 459 5.24 2.91 -0.56
N GLU A 460 4.01 2.54 -0.93
CA GLU A 460 3.13 3.40 -1.75
C GLU A 460 2.86 4.76 -1.12
N ASN A 461 2.82 4.83 0.21
CA ASN A 461 2.42 6.01 0.95
C ASN A 461 3.61 6.81 1.51
N TYR A 462 4.84 6.31 1.37
CA TYR A 462 6.06 7.02 1.77
C TYR A 462 7.01 7.15 0.57
N GLU A 463 7.02 8.33 -0.04
CA GLU A 463 7.69 8.64 -1.32
C GLU A 463 9.23 8.58 -1.31
N LYS A 464 9.85 8.03 -0.26
CA LYS A 464 11.31 7.99 -0.10
C LYS A 464 11.77 6.58 0.20
N ASP A 465 12.86 6.19 -0.42
CA ASP A 465 13.51 4.90 -0.18
C ASP A 465 14.02 4.79 1.26
N THR A 466 13.81 3.61 1.86
CA THR A 466 14.45 3.16 3.08
C THR A 466 15.42 2.03 2.74
N THR A 467 16.62 2.08 3.30
CA THR A 467 17.65 1.07 3.09
C THR A 467 17.96 0.36 4.41
N SER A 468 18.25 -0.95 4.35
CA SER A 468 18.73 -1.71 5.51
C SER A 468 20.05 -1.18 6.05
N MET A 469 20.32 -1.45 7.33
CA MET A 469 21.61 -1.14 7.94
C MET A 469 22.71 -2.11 7.50
N ASP A 470 22.38 -3.39 7.37
CA ASP A 470 23.31 -4.44 6.97
C ASP A 470 23.15 -4.80 5.48
N ASP A 471 24.23 -5.30 4.88
CA ASP A 471 24.20 -5.88 3.55
C ASP A 471 23.47 -7.23 3.58
N PHE A 472 22.62 -7.48 2.58
CA PHE A 472 22.21 -8.85 2.28
C PHE A 472 23.34 -9.51 1.48
N VAL A 473 23.88 -10.62 1.98
CA VAL A 473 25.00 -11.30 1.32
C VAL A 473 24.48 -12.25 0.25
N ILE A 474 24.83 -11.99 -1.01
CA ILE A 474 24.55 -12.91 -2.10
C ILE A 474 25.52 -14.09 -1.97
N ASP A 475 24.97 -15.26 -1.65
CA ASP A 475 25.73 -16.50 -1.58
C ASP A 475 25.95 -17.01 -3.01
N LEU A 476 27.06 -16.57 -3.59
CA LEU A 476 27.56 -17.10 -4.84
C LEU A 476 28.23 -18.45 -4.55
N ALA A 477 27.43 -19.48 -4.28
CA ALA A 477 27.91 -20.86 -4.31
C ALA A 477 28.24 -21.22 -5.76
N PHE A 478 29.44 -20.83 -6.22
CA PHE A 478 29.88 -21.13 -7.57
C PHE A 478 29.94 -22.64 -7.76
N PRO A 479 29.27 -23.18 -8.80
CA PRO A 479 29.39 -24.58 -9.17
C PRO A 479 30.87 -24.96 -9.38
N ILE A 480 31.27 -26.09 -8.82
CA ILE A 480 32.66 -26.56 -8.88
C ILE A 480 32.82 -27.46 -10.11
N ILE A 481 33.72 -27.09 -11.01
CA ILE A 481 34.07 -27.85 -12.22
C ILE A 481 35.04 -28.97 -11.86
N THR A 482 34.74 -30.17 -12.33
CA THR A 482 35.59 -31.36 -12.27
C THR A 482 35.80 -31.90 -13.68
N ILE A 483 37.02 -32.29 -14.02
CA ILE A 483 37.35 -33.01 -15.25
C ILE A 483 37.23 -34.52 -15.06
N THR A 484 36.68 -35.20 -16.05
CA THR A 484 36.54 -36.66 -16.07
C THR A 484 36.97 -37.21 -17.43
N SER A 485 37.50 -38.44 -17.42
CA SER A 485 37.76 -39.25 -18.61
C SER A 485 36.92 -40.52 -18.55
N SER A 486 36.55 -41.07 -19.72
CA SER A 486 35.84 -42.36 -19.79
C SER A 486 36.71 -43.54 -19.38
N GLU A 487 38.02 -43.44 -19.61
CA GLU A 487 39.02 -44.46 -19.29
C GLU A 487 40.24 -43.81 -18.63
N SER A 488 40.94 -44.56 -17.78
CA SER A 488 42.19 -44.12 -17.12
C SER A 488 43.42 -44.91 -17.56
N GLU A 489 43.21 -45.99 -18.32
CA GLU A 489 44.24 -46.85 -18.87
C GLU A 489 43.77 -47.32 -20.26
N VAL A 490 44.59 -47.10 -21.29
CA VAL A 490 44.24 -47.34 -22.69
C VAL A 490 45.43 -47.89 -23.46
N MET A 491 45.19 -48.38 -24.68
CA MET A 491 46.20 -48.78 -25.65
C MET A 491 46.21 -47.79 -26.83
N GLU A 492 47.26 -47.81 -27.63
CA GLU A 492 47.26 -47.12 -28.91
C GLU A 492 46.07 -47.54 -29.79
N GLY A 493 45.48 -46.56 -30.49
CA GLY A 493 44.27 -46.73 -31.29
C GLY A 493 42.96 -46.57 -30.51
N ASP A 494 43.00 -46.47 -29.17
CA ASP A 494 41.81 -46.20 -28.37
C ASP A 494 41.38 -44.72 -28.44
N VAL A 495 40.11 -44.48 -28.11
CA VAL A 495 39.54 -43.13 -28.01
C VAL A 495 38.95 -42.94 -26.62
N VAL A 496 39.32 -41.85 -25.97
CA VAL A 496 38.86 -41.47 -24.63
C VAL A 496 37.91 -40.28 -24.73
N GLU A 497 36.74 -40.38 -24.11
CA GLU A 497 35.82 -39.26 -23.99
C GLU A 497 36.20 -38.40 -22.77
N ILE A 498 36.31 -37.09 -22.98
CA ILE A 498 36.63 -36.11 -21.95
C ILE A 498 35.43 -35.19 -21.74
N LYS A 499 35.03 -35.03 -20.49
CA LYS A 499 33.89 -34.19 -20.11
C LYS A 499 34.14 -33.45 -18.81
N LEU A 500 33.55 -32.27 -18.71
CA LEU A 500 33.48 -31.51 -17.47
C LEU A 500 32.11 -31.66 -16.84
N THR A 501 32.09 -31.82 -15.53
CA THR A 501 30.86 -31.82 -14.73
C THR A 501 30.94 -30.74 -13.67
N THR A 502 29.82 -30.12 -13.35
CA THR A 502 29.71 -29.15 -12.27
C THR A 502 28.91 -29.71 -11.10
N SER A 503 29.22 -29.25 -9.88
CA SER A 503 28.48 -29.66 -8.66
C SER A 503 27.00 -29.25 -8.66
N ALA A 504 26.62 -28.28 -9.50
CA ALA A 504 25.27 -27.80 -9.78
C ALA A 504 25.23 -27.17 -11.19
N GLY A 505 24.07 -26.78 -11.71
CA GLY A 505 24.00 -26.08 -13.01
C GLY A 505 24.84 -24.78 -13.00
N ALA A 506 25.59 -24.51 -14.07
CA ALA A 506 26.41 -23.30 -14.18
C ALA A 506 25.56 -22.02 -14.14
N ILE A 507 26.04 -20.99 -13.43
CA ILE A 507 25.29 -19.72 -13.25
C ILE A 507 25.23 -18.90 -14.55
N SER A 508 26.27 -19.01 -15.38
CA SER A 508 26.41 -18.38 -16.69
C SER A 508 27.23 -19.30 -17.62
N GLU A 509 27.28 -19.01 -18.91
CA GLU A 509 28.13 -19.77 -19.85
C GLU A 509 29.60 -19.70 -19.40
N THR A 510 30.22 -20.86 -19.22
CA THR A 510 31.61 -20.98 -18.77
C THR A 510 32.40 -21.84 -19.75
N LYS A 511 33.53 -21.32 -20.22
CA LYS A 511 34.46 -22.02 -21.12
C LYS A 511 35.71 -22.41 -20.35
N VAL A 512 36.21 -23.62 -20.57
CA VAL A 512 37.39 -24.17 -19.88
C VAL A 512 38.41 -24.61 -20.90
N MET A 513 39.63 -24.07 -20.77
CA MET A 513 40.76 -24.46 -21.61
C MET A 513 41.46 -25.69 -21.04
N LEU A 514 41.72 -26.66 -21.91
CA LEU A 514 42.47 -27.88 -21.61
C LEU A 514 43.88 -27.79 -22.18
N GLU A 515 44.87 -28.22 -21.38
CA GLU A 515 46.26 -28.38 -21.80
C GLU A 515 46.66 -29.85 -21.64
N VAL A 516 47.36 -30.38 -22.64
CA VAL A 516 47.91 -31.74 -22.62
C VAL A 516 49.38 -31.67 -22.21
N SER A 517 49.80 -32.59 -21.34
CA SER A 517 51.17 -32.74 -20.85
C SER A 517 51.39 -34.19 -20.43
N GLY A 518 52.62 -34.64 -20.19
CA GLY A 518 52.84 -36.03 -19.82
C GLY A 518 54.30 -36.45 -19.80
N GLU A 519 54.52 -37.73 -19.49
CA GLU A 519 55.81 -38.41 -19.61
C GLU A 519 55.70 -39.45 -20.73
N GLY A 520 56.72 -39.56 -21.58
CA GLY A 520 56.67 -40.38 -22.80
C GLY A 520 56.08 -39.61 -23.99
N ILE A 521 54.98 -38.90 -23.76
CA ILE A 521 54.17 -38.32 -24.85
C ILE A 521 54.82 -37.14 -25.60
N SER A 522 54.44 -37.04 -26.87
CA SER A 522 54.68 -35.99 -27.85
C SER A 522 53.38 -35.60 -28.57
N ASP A 523 53.41 -34.58 -29.42
CA ASP A 523 52.23 -34.13 -30.18
C ASP A 523 51.80 -35.13 -31.28
N ASP A 524 52.61 -36.13 -31.60
CA ASP A 524 52.29 -37.16 -32.60
C ASP A 524 51.53 -38.37 -31.98
N ASP A 525 51.46 -38.48 -30.65
CA ASP A 525 50.89 -39.64 -29.93
C ASP A 525 49.39 -39.48 -29.64
N TYR A 526 48.85 -38.28 -29.80
CA TYR A 526 47.45 -38.01 -29.50
C TYR A 526 46.84 -36.97 -30.46
N ASP A 527 45.53 -37.08 -30.65
CA ASP A 527 44.72 -36.05 -31.29
C ASP A 527 43.56 -35.67 -30.36
N LEU A 528 43.57 -34.43 -29.88
CA LEU A 528 42.48 -33.86 -29.09
C LEU A 528 41.61 -33.00 -30.00
N ASP A 529 40.38 -33.43 -30.25
CA ASP A 529 39.47 -32.77 -31.21
C ASP A 529 39.16 -31.30 -30.85
N LYS A 530 39.13 -30.99 -29.54
CA LYS A 530 38.99 -29.62 -29.02
C LYS A 530 39.68 -29.43 -27.67
N SER A 531 40.36 -28.30 -27.55
CA SER A 531 41.02 -27.85 -26.31
C SER A 531 40.20 -26.84 -25.49
N GLU A 532 38.96 -26.54 -25.91
CA GLU A 532 38.01 -25.70 -25.17
C GLU A 532 36.70 -26.46 -25.00
N LEU A 533 36.22 -26.58 -23.76
CA LEU A 533 34.92 -27.15 -23.43
C LEU A 533 33.98 -26.07 -22.88
N THR A 534 32.71 -26.10 -23.27
CA THR A 534 31.69 -25.10 -22.89
C THR A 534 30.62 -25.74 -22.01
N ILE A 535 30.37 -25.14 -20.86
CA ILE A 535 29.25 -25.45 -19.98
C ILE A 535 28.23 -24.31 -20.13
N ALA A 536 27.05 -24.61 -20.66
CA ALA A 536 25.99 -23.62 -20.85
C ALA A 536 25.36 -23.20 -19.51
N LYS A 537 24.72 -22.03 -19.47
CA LYS A 537 23.91 -21.59 -18.31
C LYS A 537 22.90 -22.70 -17.95
N ASP A 538 22.75 -22.94 -16.65
CA ASP A 538 21.93 -23.96 -16.00
C ASP A 538 22.31 -25.43 -16.30
N ALA A 539 23.30 -25.69 -17.18
CA ALA A 539 23.77 -27.04 -17.49
C ALA A 539 24.75 -27.54 -16.41
N SER A 540 24.67 -28.83 -16.08
CA SER A 540 25.57 -29.48 -15.13
C SER A 540 26.77 -30.18 -15.78
N GLU A 541 26.85 -30.14 -17.11
CA GLU A 541 27.87 -30.84 -17.89
C GLU A 541 28.27 -30.01 -19.11
N SER A 542 29.52 -30.16 -19.55
CA SER A 542 29.99 -29.57 -20.80
C SER A 542 29.54 -30.36 -22.03
N ASP A 543 29.78 -29.78 -23.20
CA ASP A 543 29.97 -30.58 -24.40
C ASP A 543 31.15 -31.57 -24.25
N MET A 544 31.21 -32.62 -25.09
CA MET A 544 32.18 -33.73 -24.97
C MET A 544 33.36 -33.52 -25.93
N ALA A 545 34.61 -33.65 -25.47
CA ALA A 545 35.81 -33.78 -26.30
C ALA A 545 36.20 -35.26 -26.45
N THR A 546 36.88 -35.59 -27.55
CA THR A 546 37.46 -36.90 -27.80
C THR A 546 38.97 -36.78 -27.92
N LEU A 547 39.68 -37.56 -27.11
CA LEU A 547 41.12 -37.75 -27.17
C LEU A 547 41.38 -39.09 -27.87
N SER A 548 41.91 -39.06 -29.09
CA SER A 548 42.33 -40.27 -29.80
C SER A 548 43.80 -40.54 -29.50
N ILE A 549 44.13 -41.75 -29.06
CA ILE A 549 45.51 -42.19 -28.90
C ILE A 549 45.97 -42.74 -30.24
N LEU A 550 46.96 -42.09 -30.84
CA LEU A 550 47.39 -42.40 -32.19
C LEU A 550 48.36 -43.59 -32.14
N GLU A 551 48.23 -44.48 -33.13
CA GLU A 551 49.31 -45.43 -33.41
C GLU A 551 50.46 -44.64 -34.03
N ASP A 552 51.58 -44.62 -33.33
CA ASP A 552 52.81 -44.01 -33.76
C ASP A 552 53.68 -45.06 -34.51
N SER A 553 54.81 -44.65 -35.08
CA SER A 553 55.65 -45.56 -35.88
C SER A 553 56.83 -46.16 -35.12
N ASP A 554 56.97 -45.84 -33.84
CA ASP A 554 58.06 -46.28 -32.99
C ASP A 554 57.65 -47.54 -32.21
N ASP A 555 57.92 -48.71 -32.81
CA ASP A 555 57.58 -50.07 -32.32
C ASP A 555 58.11 -50.46 -30.90
N PHE A 556 58.63 -49.52 -30.10
CA PHE A 556 59.23 -49.76 -28.78
C PHE A 556 58.95 -48.63 -27.77
N GLU A 557 57.69 -48.30 -27.52
CA GLU A 557 57.28 -47.41 -26.43
C GLU A 557 57.27 -48.15 -25.07
N GLU A 558 57.74 -47.47 -24.00
CA GLU A 558 57.45 -47.87 -22.62
C GLU A 558 56.02 -47.42 -22.25
N ASP A 559 55.52 -47.75 -21.06
CA ASP A 559 54.23 -47.18 -20.62
C ASP A 559 54.35 -45.64 -20.57
N GLU A 560 53.42 -44.93 -21.19
CA GLU A 560 53.38 -43.47 -21.23
C GLU A 560 52.26 -42.92 -20.35
N THR A 561 52.36 -41.66 -19.94
CA THR A 561 51.29 -41.01 -19.18
C THR A 561 50.90 -39.70 -19.80
N LEU A 562 49.67 -39.62 -20.30
CA LEU A 562 49.04 -38.39 -20.78
C LEU A 562 48.20 -37.75 -19.68
N THR A 563 48.40 -36.47 -19.44
CA THR A 563 47.68 -35.68 -18.42
C THR A 563 47.00 -34.47 -19.06
N LEU A 564 45.68 -34.44 -18.97
CA LEU A 564 44.84 -33.30 -19.34
C LEU A 564 44.63 -32.42 -18.12
N THR A 565 45.00 -31.14 -18.20
CA THR A 565 44.85 -30.15 -17.12
C THR A 565 43.91 -29.04 -17.53
N MET A 566 42.98 -28.65 -16.65
CA MET A 566 42.19 -27.43 -16.80
C MET A 566 43.07 -26.22 -16.50
N ALA A 567 43.49 -25.51 -17.54
CA ALA A 567 44.47 -24.42 -17.45
C ALA A 567 43.86 -23.09 -17.03
N SER A 568 42.67 -22.76 -17.55
CA SER A 568 41.97 -21.52 -17.24
C SER A 568 40.47 -21.61 -17.54
N THR A 569 39.70 -20.68 -16.99
CA THR A 569 38.28 -20.47 -17.29
C THR A 569 38.05 -19.09 -17.90
N MET A 570 37.13 -19.02 -18.86
CA MET A 570 36.55 -17.77 -19.35
C MET A 570 35.06 -17.76 -19.00
N GLY A 571 34.62 -16.74 -18.25
CA GLY A 571 33.30 -16.68 -17.63
C GLY A 571 33.37 -16.85 -16.12
N ASP A 572 32.31 -16.45 -15.43
CA ASP A 572 32.16 -16.50 -13.97
C ASP A 572 31.07 -17.49 -13.51
N GLY A 573 30.56 -18.33 -14.41
CA GLY A 573 29.43 -19.21 -14.12
C GLY A 573 29.76 -20.43 -13.26
N ALA A 574 31.04 -20.82 -13.18
CA ALA A 574 31.55 -21.95 -12.39
C ALA A 574 33.07 -21.81 -12.14
N VAL A 575 33.59 -22.48 -11.11
CA VAL A 575 35.00 -22.39 -10.68
C VAL A 575 35.70 -23.76 -10.74
N ILE A 576 36.97 -23.80 -11.15
CA ILE A 576 37.76 -25.04 -11.15
C ILE A 576 37.94 -25.58 -9.73
N GLY A 577 37.58 -26.84 -9.52
CA GLY A 577 37.72 -27.54 -8.25
C GLY A 577 39.13 -28.00 -7.90
N GLU A 578 39.22 -28.88 -6.89
CA GLU A 578 40.47 -29.51 -6.47
C GLU A 578 41.01 -30.47 -7.52
N THR A 579 40.14 -31.22 -8.20
CA THR A 579 40.51 -32.10 -9.32
C THR A 579 40.73 -31.27 -10.57
N ARG A 580 41.98 -30.86 -10.79
CA ARG A 580 42.37 -29.99 -11.92
C ARG A 580 42.84 -30.72 -13.15
N SER A 581 43.16 -32.00 -13.01
CA SER A 581 43.69 -32.81 -14.10
C SER A 581 43.18 -34.25 -14.01
N VAL A 582 43.22 -34.92 -15.16
CA VAL A 582 43.05 -36.36 -15.27
C VAL A 582 44.27 -36.93 -16.00
N SER A 583 44.83 -38.01 -15.47
CA SER A 583 45.95 -38.72 -16.09
C SER A 583 45.46 -40.06 -16.64
N ILE A 584 45.89 -40.36 -17.85
CA ILE A 584 45.56 -41.55 -18.62
C ILE A 584 46.88 -42.27 -18.88
N LEU A 585 46.95 -43.53 -18.46
CA LEU A 585 48.10 -44.41 -18.70
C LEU A 585 47.94 -45.06 -20.06
N ILE A 586 48.87 -44.81 -20.97
CA ILE A 586 48.94 -45.48 -22.27
C ILE A 586 49.84 -46.68 -22.07
N LYS A 587 49.27 -47.87 -22.19
CA LYS A 587 49.99 -49.11 -21.99
C LYS A 587 50.78 -49.48 -23.23
N ALA A 588 52.06 -49.79 -23.02
CA ALA A 588 52.86 -50.41 -24.05
C ALA A 588 52.19 -51.72 -24.49
N PRO A 589 52.22 -52.06 -25.79
CA PRO A 589 51.59 -53.26 -26.30
C PRO A 589 52.11 -54.51 -25.57
N THR A 590 51.21 -55.21 -24.87
CA THR A 590 51.55 -56.41 -24.09
C THR A 590 51.69 -57.64 -24.99
N GLY A 591 52.77 -57.69 -25.76
CA GLY A 591 53.11 -58.84 -26.61
C GLY A 591 54.45 -58.65 -27.32
N PRO A 592 55.15 -59.74 -27.72
CA PRO A 592 56.26 -59.60 -28.65
C PRO A 592 55.74 -58.91 -29.93
N PRO A 593 56.48 -57.96 -30.52
CA PRO A 593 56.01 -57.15 -31.62
C PRO A 593 55.34 -58.01 -32.70
N THR A 594 54.05 -57.79 -32.93
CA THR A 594 53.21 -58.58 -33.85
C THR A 594 53.60 -58.38 -35.31
N SER A 595 54.46 -57.40 -35.58
CA SER A 595 55.11 -57.19 -36.86
C SER A 595 56.35 -56.33 -36.62
N ILE A 596 57.51 -56.94 -36.34
CA ILE A 596 58.76 -56.24 -36.62
C ILE A 596 58.69 -55.95 -38.12
N ASP A 597 58.71 -54.67 -38.53
CA ASP A 597 58.90 -54.29 -39.93
C ASP A 597 60.32 -54.74 -40.34
N LEU A 598 60.42 -56.04 -40.64
CA LEU A 598 61.65 -56.81 -40.76
C LEU A 598 62.54 -56.27 -41.86
N GLU A 599 62.02 -55.44 -42.78
CA GLU A 599 62.81 -54.83 -43.85
C GLU A 599 63.66 -53.64 -43.38
N LYS A 600 63.25 -52.87 -42.36
CA LYS A 600 64.01 -51.68 -41.93
C LYS A 600 65.18 -51.97 -40.99
N ALA A 601 65.13 -53.06 -40.22
CA ALA A 601 66.14 -53.36 -39.19
C ALA A 601 67.36 -54.17 -39.67
N LEU A 602 67.38 -54.64 -40.92
CA LEU A 602 68.29 -55.68 -41.43
C LEU A 602 69.76 -55.28 -41.68
N ASP A 603 70.12 -53.99 -41.62
CA ASP A 603 71.42 -53.53 -42.15
C ASP A 603 72.54 -53.33 -41.11
N LYS A 604 72.24 -53.36 -39.79
CA LYS A 604 73.24 -52.97 -38.77
C LYS A 604 74.04 -54.13 -38.16
N LEU A 605 73.59 -55.39 -38.29
CA LEU A 605 74.32 -56.58 -37.82
C LEU A 605 74.34 -57.68 -38.89
N LYS A 606 75.51 -57.87 -39.52
CA LYS A 606 75.73 -58.94 -40.50
C LYS A 606 76.12 -60.22 -39.78
N VAL A 607 75.50 -61.34 -40.15
CA VAL A 607 75.71 -62.63 -39.47
C VAL A 607 76.08 -63.70 -40.50
N HIS A 608 77.14 -64.44 -40.22
CA HIS A 608 77.58 -65.55 -41.05
C HIS A 608 77.63 -66.84 -40.22
N ALA A 609 76.91 -67.87 -40.63
CA ALA A 609 76.81 -69.14 -39.92
C ALA A 609 77.58 -70.24 -40.65
N VAL A 610 78.61 -70.81 -40.03
CA VAL A 610 79.42 -71.91 -40.59
C VAL A 610 79.82 -72.88 -39.48
N ASN A 611 79.64 -74.19 -39.69
CA ASN A 611 80.13 -75.27 -38.81
C ASN A 611 79.85 -75.03 -37.30
N ASN A 612 78.58 -74.79 -36.94
CA ASN A 612 78.13 -74.53 -35.57
C ASN A 612 78.74 -73.28 -34.89
N GLN A 613 79.28 -72.35 -35.67
CA GLN A 613 79.70 -71.03 -35.20
C GLN A 613 78.98 -69.92 -35.97
N LEU A 614 78.62 -68.87 -35.24
CA LEU A 614 78.10 -67.63 -35.78
C LEU A 614 79.19 -66.57 -35.71
N SER A 615 79.54 -65.98 -36.85
CA SER A 615 80.38 -64.79 -36.94
C SER A 615 79.49 -63.56 -37.08
N LEU A 616 79.62 -62.66 -36.12
CA LEU A 616 78.88 -61.40 -36.02
C LEU A 616 79.78 -60.28 -36.51
N PHE A 617 79.24 -59.43 -37.40
CA PHE A 617 79.91 -58.27 -37.93
C PHE A 617 79.05 -57.04 -37.65
N VAL A 618 79.60 -56.15 -36.83
CA VAL A 618 79.05 -54.84 -36.52
C VAL A 618 79.85 -53.80 -37.31
N ASP A 619 79.16 -52.89 -37.98
CA ASP A 619 79.83 -51.80 -38.72
C ASP A 619 80.61 -50.88 -37.73
N ASN A 620 81.53 -50.06 -38.23
CA ASN A 620 82.37 -49.10 -37.45
C ASN A 620 83.47 -49.66 -36.51
N LYS A 621 83.86 -50.94 -36.60
CA LYS A 621 85.01 -51.51 -35.83
C LYS A 621 84.90 -51.29 -34.30
N LEU A 622 83.69 -51.30 -33.75
CA LEU A 622 83.43 -51.12 -32.31
C LEU A 622 84.09 -52.21 -31.45
N ASN A 623 84.56 -51.83 -30.26
CA ASN A 623 84.98 -52.75 -29.20
C ASN A 623 83.95 -52.70 -28.08
N ILE A 624 83.29 -53.82 -27.80
CA ILE A 624 82.22 -53.90 -26.80
C ILE A 624 82.54 -55.04 -25.84
N ASN A 625 82.65 -54.72 -24.55
CA ASN A 625 82.87 -55.71 -23.51
C ASN A 625 81.52 -56.15 -22.92
N ASN A 626 81.35 -57.46 -22.72
CA ASN A 626 80.16 -58.06 -22.12
C ASN A 626 78.83 -57.74 -22.83
N ALA A 627 78.84 -57.68 -24.16
CA ALA A 627 77.62 -57.49 -24.93
C ALA A 627 76.70 -58.71 -24.77
N GLN A 628 75.43 -58.47 -24.45
CA GLN A 628 74.44 -59.53 -24.33
C GLN A 628 73.89 -59.88 -25.70
N VAL A 629 73.95 -61.16 -26.07
CA VAL A 629 73.37 -61.69 -27.30
C VAL A 629 72.21 -62.60 -26.99
N SER A 630 71.11 -62.42 -27.71
CA SER A 630 69.93 -63.27 -27.66
C SER A 630 69.54 -63.76 -29.05
N ILE A 631 69.23 -65.04 -29.20
CA ILE A 631 68.79 -65.66 -30.47
C ILE A 631 67.36 -66.16 -30.32
N TYR A 632 66.53 -65.83 -31.31
CA TYR A 632 65.10 -66.15 -31.36
C TYR A 632 64.81 -67.01 -32.60
N ASN A 633 63.96 -68.03 -32.46
CA ASN A 633 63.45 -68.78 -33.62
C ASN A 633 62.37 -67.98 -34.38
N ALA A 634 61.87 -68.55 -35.47
CA ALA A 634 60.79 -67.96 -36.27
C ALA A 634 59.46 -67.75 -35.51
N GLU A 635 59.31 -68.33 -34.32
CA GLU A 635 58.14 -68.17 -33.44
C GLU A 635 58.40 -67.14 -32.32
N GLY A 636 59.53 -66.41 -32.37
CA GLY A 636 59.91 -65.42 -31.37
C GLY A 636 60.41 -66.00 -30.04
N ARG A 637 60.62 -67.32 -29.95
CA ARG A 637 61.11 -67.98 -28.72
C ARG A 637 62.63 -67.92 -28.61
N ILE A 638 63.11 -67.52 -27.43
CA ILE A 638 64.53 -67.49 -27.11
C ILE A 638 65.11 -68.90 -27.15
N ASN A 639 66.12 -69.10 -28.00
CA ASN A 639 66.87 -70.35 -28.08
C ASN A 639 68.24 -70.27 -27.40
N LEU A 640 68.84 -69.08 -27.35
CA LEU A 640 70.16 -68.89 -26.77
C LEU A 640 70.29 -67.47 -26.21
N VAL A 641 70.86 -67.36 -25.02
CA VAL A 641 71.35 -66.11 -24.46
C VAL A 641 72.81 -66.32 -24.06
N SER A 642 73.69 -65.42 -24.47
CA SER A 642 75.11 -65.47 -24.15
C SER A 642 75.66 -64.07 -23.94
N ILE A 643 76.77 -63.98 -23.21
CA ILE A 643 77.55 -62.75 -23.10
C ILE A 643 78.81 -62.95 -23.97
N ILE A 644 79.10 -61.97 -24.83
CA ILE A 644 80.27 -62.02 -25.71
C ILE A 644 81.03 -60.70 -25.70
N ASN A 645 82.29 -60.74 -26.11
CA ASN A 645 83.06 -59.54 -26.40
C ASN A 645 83.11 -59.33 -27.91
N VAL A 646 82.82 -58.11 -28.35
CA VAL A 646 83.00 -57.67 -29.74
C VAL A 646 84.33 -56.96 -29.82
N VAL A 647 85.21 -57.41 -30.71
CA VAL A 647 86.55 -56.84 -30.90
C VAL A 647 86.72 -56.42 -32.35
N ASN A 648 87.00 -55.13 -32.58
CA ASN A 648 87.11 -54.50 -33.90
C ASN A 648 85.91 -54.80 -34.81
N GLY A 649 84.70 -54.72 -34.25
CA GLY A 649 83.44 -54.97 -34.96
C GLY A 649 83.18 -56.44 -35.26
N ARG A 650 83.91 -57.38 -34.66
CA ARG A 650 83.75 -58.82 -34.88
C ARG A 650 83.55 -59.57 -33.57
N ALA A 651 82.64 -60.54 -33.59
CA ALA A 651 82.50 -61.49 -32.50
C ALA A 651 82.12 -62.88 -33.04
N THR A 652 82.39 -63.91 -32.23
CA THR A 652 82.01 -65.29 -32.56
C THR A 652 81.21 -65.91 -31.43
N LEU A 653 80.17 -66.65 -31.79
CA LEU A 653 79.28 -67.33 -30.85
C LEU A 653 79.12 -68.79 -31.24
N ASN A 654 79.14 -69.67 -30.25
CA ASN A 654 78.85 -71.10 -30.45
C ASN A 654 77.34 -71.31 -30.61
N ALA A 655 76.95 -72.00 -31.69
CA ALA A 655 75.57 -72.28 -32.05
C ALA A 655 75.26 -73.78 -32.11
N GLN A 656 76.05 -74.65 -31.47
CA GLN A 656 75.88 -76.11 -31.49
C GLN A 656 74.49 -76.62 -31.08
N ASN A 657 73.73 -75.83 -30.29
CA ASN A 657 72.41 -76.22 -29.81
C ASN A 657 71.25 -75.63 -30.63
N LEU A 658 71.53 -74.87 -31.69
CA LEU A 658 70.49 -74.36 -32.58
C LEU A 658 70.03 -75.46 -33.53
N GLN A 659 68.72 -75.58 -33.73
CA GLN A 659 68.14 -76.47 -34.72
C GLN A 659 68.25 -75.86 -36.11
N ARG A 660 68.07 -76.66 -37.17
CA ARG A 660 68.01 -76.12 -38.54
C ARG A 660 66.79 -75.19 -38.65
N GLY A 661 67.00 -73.95 -39.08
CA GLY A 661 65.92 -72.96 -39.11
C GLY A 661 66.36 -71.54 -39.42
N VAL A 662 65.38 -70.64 -39.48
CA VAL A 662 65.60 -69.20 -39.60
C VAL A 662 65.60 -68.60 -38.20
N TYR A 663 66.60 -67.78 -37.91
CA TYR A 663 66.77 -67.16 -36.60
C TYR A 663 66.99 -65.65 -36.72
N ILE A 664 66.51 -64.94 -35.70
CA ILE A 664 66.83 -63.55 -35.44
C ILE A 664 67.84 -63.51 -34.29
N ILE A 665 68.90 -62.72 -34.45
CA ILE A 665 69.87 -62.47 -33.39
C ILE A 665 69.82 -61.00 -33.00
N ARG A 666 69.85 -60.74 -31.69
CA ARG A 666 69.96 -59.41 -31.11
C ARG A 666 71.28 -59.31 -30.35
N LEU A 667 72.01 -58.22 -30.55
CA LEU A 667 73.22 -57.86 -29.82
C LEU A 667 72.95 -56.54 -29.09
N ASN A 668 72.78 -56.62 -27.78
CA ASN A 668 72.66 -55.44 -26.92
C ASN A 668 74.06 -54.90 -26.61
N THR A 669 74.32 -53.67 -27.04
CA THR A 669 75.61 -52.98 -26.87
C THR A 669 75.69 -52.13 -25.60
N GLY A 670 74.57 -52.00 -24.87
CA GLY A 670 74.38 -51.09 -23.74
C GLY A 670 73.73 -49.76 -24.13
N ASN A 671 73.99 -49.26 -25.36
CA ASN A 671 73.44 -47.99 -25.86
C ASN A 671 72.40 -48.20 -26.97
N GLU A 672 72.52 -49.30 -27.73
CA GLU A 672 71.59 -49.67 -28.79
C GLU A 672 71.50 -51.20 -28.91
N ILE A 673 70.39 -51.68 -29.48
CA ILE A 673 70.20 -53.09 -29.83
C ILE A 673 70.37 -53.26 -31.34
N LEU A 674 71.40 -53.99 -31.73
CA LEU A 674 71.66 -54.34 -33.12
C LEU A 674 70.97 -55.67 -33.45
N THR A 675 70.30 -55.74 -34.61
CA THR A 675 69.58 -56.94 -35.02
C THR A 675 70.06 -57.47 -36.37
N GLY A 676 70.08 -58.80 -36.50
CA GLY A 676 70.50 -59.49 -37.71
C GLY A 676 69.74 -60.79 -37.91
N ARG A 677 69.75 -61.30 -39.14
CA ARG A 677 69.11 -62.57 -39.52
C ARG A 677 70.15 -63.55 -40.03
N PHE A 678 69.99 -64.82 -39.70
CA PHE A 678 70.74 -65.90 -40.32
C PHE A 678 69.89 -67.15 -40.50
N ILE A 679 70.32 -68.01 -41.42
CA ILE A 679 69.76 -69.35 -41.60
C ILE A 679 70.78 -70.32 -41.01
N HIS A 680 70.37 -71.10 -40.01
CA HIS A 680 71.16 -72.22 -39.52
C HIS A 680 70.82 -73.44 -40.39
N GLN A 681 71.79 -73.89 -41.18
CA GLN A 681 71.61 -74.98 -42.14
C GLN A 681 71.93 -76.35 -41.55
#